data_AF-A0A353A2R0-F1
#
_entry.id   AF-A0A353A2R0-F1
#
_cell.length_a   1.000
_cell.length_b   1.000
_cell.length_c   1.000
_cell.angle_alpha   90.00
_cell.angle_beta   90.00
_cell.angle_gamma   90.00
#
_symmetry.space_group_name_H-M   'P 1'
#
loop_
_entity.id
_entity.type
_entity.pdbx_description
1 polymer ?
#
loop_
_entity_poly.entity_id
_entity_poly.type
_entity_poly.pdbx_seq_one_letter_code
_entity_poly.pdbx_strand_id
1 'polypeptide(L)'
;MKRIVNMLLAALCCLGTSALQPAWAQDFWKGGIDKNLPGTGSASDPFLIKTADQLAGLAARVNTGEDFKSKHIRLDADLYMSDPSRPSAEKTQWTPISGIFYDQTGAWDWTSDTLRFCGNFDGGGHTIYNLYYNQAPDFGGIDIDDPTSDIHLDFTGWNKGLFGYVEGGSVSNLHLENDTIVGAVAIGGIVAINVGGTISHCSMTGFVGSVESGPCGGIVGQNTDGIVEHCTANATSKGTRSAGVLVGTSTGARAVIRDSHAQGKCHVTQYRAGGFCGSQFDGALIERCWANVEVSNAAYKYAAMDCAGFVANNDGTIRECYSMGAVTSPKSAAGFVASNVGRIESCYCTGNVTVGGWGCTAAAFVGENGNGSVSYGEVVGDFPGVTINCFATGRCSGSDDQAGLRGFLASYWNGSQNSSRTVFCSYDSTANPGIGIHERTLGGSLAKTTQEMQSQAFVDTLNMVAAWMGTSTWTYRPGQYPVPTGVKATNLTDYIGGGEGTKERPYIISNKEQLTHLAMMSNLGWDFRDQHILQTADIDLNLPQEQWGEEMPTEWTPIGQGANRNNPGEDNSTAYTFRGCYDGGYHEVRNMYVNGNYDNLGFFGVLNHGATIKNLGVTDAWAKTVTGNIGILAGCSSRYSRNVNIVQCWTSGRVESTGWGVGGVLGQIALEGNTNILNCASWAHITGTTDVSAIVGDQNYIGGETYSNDTIANFIFSGTFDKEGYRVPMMERERLFNALYDSDVYKLSDNEEQVRLNGGHPTAYLQSKELANVFNYWIDQWNATHALQLDYYNCHEGKYLATEAGFTP
;
A
#
# COMPACT_ATOMS: atom_id res chain seq x y z
N MET A 1 21.28 -31.22 19.42
CA MET A 1 22.03 -30.86 20.65
C MET A 1 22.88 -29.59 20.52
N LYS A 2 23.59 -29.32 19.42
CA LYS A 2 24.40 -28.09 19.26
C LYS A 2 23.60 -26.77 19.02
N ARG A 3 22.33 -26.82 18.60
CA ARG A 3 21.48 -25.61 18.44
C ARG A 3 20.79 -25.12 19.72
N ILE A 4 20.60 -26.00 20.72
CA ILE A 4 20.06 -25.62 22.03
C ILE A 4 21.13 -24.91 22.86
N VAL A 5 22.40 -25.26 22.68
CA VAL A 5 23.54 -24.60 23.34
C VAL A 5 23.75 -23.16 22.82
N ASN A 6 23.50 -22.89 21.53
CA ASN A 6 23.62 -21.52 20.99
C ASN A 6 22.40 -20.61 21.29
N MET A 7 21.19 -21.17 21.43
CA MET A 7 20.03 -20.40 21.93
C MET A 7 20.14 -20.10 23.43
N LEU A 8 20.77 -20.97 24.21
CA LEU A 8 21.09 -20.69 25.62
C LEU A 8 22.26 -19.71 25.77
N LEU A 9 23.24 -19.67 24.85
CA LEU A 9 24.31 -18.66 24.89
C LEU A 9 23.82 -17.24 24.53
N ALA A 10 22.85 -17.09 23.63
CA ALA A 10 22.25 -15.78 23.33
C ALA A 10 21.34 -15.25 24.47
N ALA A 11 20.81 -16.15 25.30
CA ALA A 11 20.04 -15.79 26.50
C ALA A 11 20.92 -15.63 27.76
N LEU A 12 22.18 -16.11 27.77
CA LEU A 12 23.09 -16.01 28.92
C LEU A 12 24.13 -14.87 28.83
N CYS A 13 24.27 -14.18 27.70
CA CYS A 13 25.20 -13.03 27.60
C CYS A 13 24.63 -11.70 28.14
N CYS A 14 23.40 -11.70 28.67
CA CYS A 14 22.78 -10.53 29.35
C CYS A 14 22.72 -10.66 30.88
N LEU A 15 23.40 -11.64 31.48
CA LEU A 15 23.54 -11.73 32.94
C LEU A 15 24.94 -11.26 33.36
N GLY A 16 25.21 -9.98 33.10
CA GLY A 16 26.08 -9.23 34.00
C GLY A 16 25.33 -9.14 35.33
N THR A 17 25.72 -9.95 36.31
CA THR A 17 25.13 -9.93 37.64
C THR A 17 25.45 -8.61 38.35
N SER A 18 24.68 -7.56 38.11
CA SER A 18 24.42 -6.56 39.15
C SER A 18 23.39 -7.20 40.08
N ALA A 19 23.84 -7.67 41.24
CA ALA A 19 22.91 -8.07 42.28
C ALA A 19 22.06 -6.85 42.64
N LEU A 20 20.76 -6.88 42.32
CA LEU A 20 19.77 -5.89 42.76
C LEU A 20 19.94 -5.71 44.28
N GLN A 21 20.55 -4.60 44.69
CA GLN A 21 20.59 -4.22 46.09
C GLN A 21 19.14 -4.00 46.55
N PRO A 22 18.75 -4.52 47.72
CA PRO A 22 17.41 -4.28 48.25
C PRO A 22 17.18 -2.78 48.45
N ALA A 23 15.95 -2.31 48.26
CA ALA A 23 15.59 -0.88 48.21
C ALA A 23 16.05 -0.04 49.43
N TRP A 24 16.32 -0.66 50.58
CA TRP A 24 16.84 0.00 51.78
C TRP A 24 18.36 0.27 51.76
N ALA A 25 19.08 -0.22 50.75
CA ALA A 25 20.53 -0.04 50.58
C ALA A 25 20.90 0.85 49.36
N GLN A 26 19.92 1.33 48.59
CA GLN A 26 20.14 2.20 47.43
C GLN A 26 20.23 3.67 47.85
N ASP A 27 21.21 4.40 47.31
CA ASP A 27 21.36 5.85 47.56
C ASP A 27 20.57 6.63 46.49
N PHE A 28 19.31 6.95 46.81
CA PHE A 28 18.45 7.73 45.93
C PHE A 28 18.90 9.19 45.85
N TRP A 29 18.81 9.76 44.66
CA TRP A 29 19.12 11.16 44.40
C TRP A 29 18.25 12.12 45.22
N LYS A 30 18.90 13.07 45.88
CA LYS A 30 18.27 14.06 46.79
C LYS A 30 18.18 15.44 46.16
N GLY A 31 18.36 15.55 44.84
CA GLY A 31 18.32 16.83 44.12
C GLY A 31 19.66 17.58 44.07
N GLY A 32 20.78 16.92 44.42
CA GLY A 32 22.12 17.53 44.34
C GLY A 32 22.57 17.73 42.89
N ILE A 33 23.52 18.66 42.69
CA ILE A 33 24.08 19.01 41.37
C ILE A 33 25.60 19.06 41.50
N ASP A 34 26.30 18.25 40.71
CA ASP A 34 27.75 18.25 40.57
C ASP A 34 28.15 18.50 39.11
N LYS A 35 28.52 19.75 38.79
CA LYS A 35 28.94 20.14 37.43
C LYS A 35 30.35 19.63 37.07
N ASN A 36 31.09 19.04 38.01
CA ASN A 36 32.41 18.50 37.76
C ASN A 36 32.31 17.12 37.10
N LEU A 37 32.47 17.09 35.78
CA LEU A 37 32.45 15.85 34.99
C LEU A 37 33.91 15.43 34.69
N PRO A 38 34.44 14.36 35.30
CA PRO A 38 35.79 13.88 35.04
C PRO A 38 35.98 13.47 33.58
N GLY A 39 37.15 13.75 32.99
CA GLY A 39 37.47 13.48 31.59
C GLY A 39 37.55 14.74 30.73
N THR A 40 38.04 14.62 29.49
CA THR A 40 38.19 15.74 28.54
C THR A 40 37.02 15.86 27.57
N GLY A 41 36.13 14.87 27.53
CA GLY A 41 35.04 14.78 26.56
C GLY A 41 35.51 14.38 25.16
N SER A 42 36.73 13.84 25.03
CA SER A 42 37.21 13.25 23.78
C SER A 42 36.74 11.80 23.65
N ALA A 43 36.77 11.22 22.45
CA ALA A 43 36.36 9.83 22.25
C ALA A 43 37.21 8.84 23.08
N SER A 44 38.49 9.11 23.31
CA SER A 44 39.39 8.28 24.12
C SER A 44 39.30 8.54 25.63
N ASP A 45 38.71 9.67 26.02
CA ASP A 45 38.60 10.12 27.41
C ASP A 45 37.29 10.91 27.58
N PRO A 46 36.14 10.21 27.57
CA PRO A 46 34.83 10.82 27.66
C PRO A 46 34.58 11.42 29.05
N PHE A 47 33.64 12.36 29.14
CA PHE A 47 33.13 12.81 30.43
C PHE A 47 32.42 11.65 31.14
N LEU A 48 32.89 11.22 32.30
CA LEU A 48 32.32 10.10 33.06
C LEU A 48 31.27 10.58 34.06
N ILE A 49 30.12 9.92 34.08
CA ILE A 49 29.05 10.14 35.06
C ILE A 49 28.92 8.91 35.94
N LYS A 50 29.17 9.08 37.24
CA LYS A 50 29.15 8.01 38.26
C LYS A 50 28.03 8.17 39.28
N THR A 51 27.45 9.37 39.38
CA THR A 51 26.43 9.70 40.38
C THR A 51 25.27 10.48 39.74
N ALA A 52 24.11 10.44 40.40
CA ALA A 52 22.94 11.19 39.95
C ALA A 52 23.18 12.72 40.01
N ASP A 53 23.97 13.19 40.97
CA ASP A 53 24.38 14.59 41.06
C ASP A 53 25.20 15.02 39.82
N GLN A 54 26.07 14.15 39.29
CA GLN A 54 26.83 14.43 38.07
C GLN A 54 25.94 14.43 36.82
N LEU A 55 24.95 13.55 36.75
CA LEU A 55 23.95 13.57 35.68
C LEU A 55 23.14 14.87 35.71
N ALA A 56 22.70 15.31 36.89
CA ALA A 56 22.06 16.60 37.08
C ALA A 56 23.01 17.78 36.76
N GLY A 57 24.30 17.62 37.03
CA GLY A 57 25.36 18.55 36.64
C GLY A 57 25.52 18.71 35.13
N LEU A 58 25.43 17.62 34.37
CA LEU A 58 25.37 17.65 32.90
C LEU A 58 24.13 18.43 32.45
N ALA A 59 22.95 18.11 32.97
CA ALA A 59 21.72 18.83 32.64
C ALA A 59 21.87 20.34 32.91
N ALA A 60 22.42 20.71 34.07
CA ALA A 60 22.65 22.09 34.44
C ALA A 60 23.69 22.81 33.56
N ARG A 61 24.66 22.11 32.95
CA ARG A 61 25.60 22.70 31.99
C ARG A 61 24.94 22.96 30.65
N VAL A 62 24.20 21.97 30.14
CA VAL A 62 23.45 22.12 28.88
C VAL A 62 22.39 23.21 28.99
N ASN A 63 21.69 23.25 30.12
CA ASN A 63 20.67 24.27 30.39
C ASN A 63 21.26 25.67 30.69
N THR A 64 22.58 25.83 30.60
CA THR A 64 23.27 27.14 30.59
C THR A 64 23.94 27.47 29.25
N GLY A 65 23.65 26.70 28.20
CA GLY A 65 24.09 26.97 26.83
C GLY A 65 25.29 26.17 26.34
N GLU A 66 25.83 25.23 27.13
CA GLU A 66 26.89 24.32 26.66
C GLU A 66 26.27 23.14 25.88
N ASP A 67 26.39 23.14 24.55
CA ASP A 67 25.71 22.16 23.68
C ASP A 67 26.41 20.79 23.58
N PHE A 68 27.64 20.67 24.09
CA PHE A 68 28.50 19.48 24.02
C PHE A 68 28.76 18.97 22.59
N LYS A 69 28.69 19.84 21.57
CA LYS A 69 28.95 19.43 20.19
C LYS A 69 30.32 18.75 20.05
N SER A 70 30.32 17.57 19.44
CA SER A 70 31.52 16.72 19.26
C SER A 70 32.17 16.23 20.57
N LYS A 71 31.51 16.35 21.72
CA LYS A 71 31.97 15.80 23.00
C LYS A 71 31.35 14.43 23.25
N HIS A 72 32.09 13.59 23.96
CA HIS A 72 31.67 12.27 24.39
C HIS A 72 31.43 12.24 25.90
N ILE A 73 30.27 11.74 26.29
CA ILE A 73 29.85 11.53 27.68
C ILE A 73 29.54 10.04 27.84
N ARG A 74 29.93 9.43 28.97
CA ARG A 74 29.63 8.04 29.27
C ARG A 74 29.16 7.83 30.70
N LEU A 75 28.08 7.05 30.91
CA LEU A 75 27.74 6.55 32.24
C LEU A 75 28.75 5.47 32.67
N ASP A 76 29.10 5.45 33.95
CA ASP A 76 30.04 4.49 34.56
C ASP A 76 29.45 3.84 35.82
N ALA A 77 28.14 4.01 36.04
CA ALA A 77 27.35 3.40 37.10
C ALA A 77 25.85 3.47 36.80
N ASP A 78 25.08 2.55 37.38
CA ASP A 78 23.62 2.66 37.45
C ASP A 78 23.22 3.78 38.41
N LEU A 79 22.14 4.51 38.11
CA LEU A 79 21.71 5.70 38.84
C LEU A 79 20.29 5.56 39.37
N TYR A 80 20.01 6.04 40.58
CA TYR A 80 18.70 5.96 41.23
C TYR A 80 18.15 7.36 41.50
N MET A 81 17.13 7.78 40.75
CA MET A 81 16.73 9.18 40.65
C MET A 81 15.67 9.60 41.66
N SER A 82 14.81 8.68 42.12
CA SER A 82 13.82 8.92 43.16
C SER A 82 13.46 7.65 43.90
N ASP A 83 13.10 7.79 45.18
CA ASP A 83 12.61 6.68 45.98
C ASP A 83 11.17 6.31 45.56
N PRO A 84 10.93 5.12 45.00
CA PRO A 84 9.61 4.73 44.51
C PRO A 84 8.59 4.52 45.63
N SER A 85 9.03 4.32 46.88
CA SER A 85 8.17 4.11 48.05
C SER A 85 7.57 5.41 48.60
N ARG A 86 8.15 6.56 48.26
CA ARG A 86 7.66 7.86 48.73
C ARG A 86 6.38 8.28 47.98
N PRO A 87 5.49 9.05 48.63
CA PRO A 87 4.36 9.66 47.96
C PRO A 87 4.79 10.54 46.78
N SER A 88 3.96 10.62 45.74
CA SER A 88 4.23 11.40 44.51
C SER A 88 4.68 12.85 44.74
N ALA A 89 4.14 13.51 45.77
CA ALA A 89 4.47 14.89 46.12
C ALA A 89 5.86 15.06 46.77
N GLU A 90 6.47 13.98 47.24
CA GLU A 90 7.77 13.97 47.91
C GLU A 90 8.90 13.43 47.03
N LYS A 91 8.59 12.97 45.81
CA LYS A 91 9.57 12.45 44.86
C LYS A 91 10.35 13.59 44.21
N THR A 92 11.67 13.42 44.10
CA THR A 92 12.58 14.39 43.48
C THR A 92 12.24 14.57 42.01
N GLN A 93 11.97 15.80 41.57
CA GLN A 93 11.64 16.09 40.17
C GLN A 93 12.91 16.14 39.31
N TRP A 94 12.88 15.48 38.16
CA TRP A 94 13.94 15.57 37.16
C TRP A 94 13.89 16.88 36.37
N THR A 95 15.05 17.46 36.07
CA THR A 95 15.16 18.53 35.07
C THR A 95 15.83 17.96 33.83
N PRO A 96 15.17 17.95 32.65
CA PRO A 96 15.75 17.40 31.43
C PRO A 96 17.13 17.99 31.08
N ILE A 97 17.98 17.15 30.50
CA ILE A 97 19.17 17.61 29.80
C ILE A 97 18.68 18.26 28.51
N SER A 98 18.88 19.58 28.38
CA SER A 98 18.38 20.38 27.25
C SER A 98 16.83 20.46 27.19
N GLY A 99 16.30 21.32 26.32
CA GLY A 99 14.85 21.52 26.19
C GLY A 99 14.47 22.86 25.59
N ILE A 100 13.16 23.10 25.54
CA ILE A 100 12.58 24.41 25.23
C ILE A 100 12.09 24.99 26.54
N PHE A 101 12.63 26.14 26.93
CA PHE A 101 12.32 26.86 28.15
C PHE A 101 11.59 28.14 27.79
N TYR A 102 10.51 28.45 28.50
CA TYR A 102 9.70 29.63 28.25
C TYR A 102 9.85 30.59 29.42
N ASP A 103 10.17 31.84 29.11
CA ASP A 103 10.32 32.91 30.07
C ASP A 103 9.23 33.96 29.84
N GLN A 104 8.53 34.33 30.91
CA GLN A 104 7.57 35.41 30.89
C GLN A 104 8.33 36.74 30.94
N THR A 105 8.27 37.52 29.86
CA THR A 105 8.90 38.84 29.77
C THR A 105 7.92 39.99 30.03
N GLY A 106 6.62 39.69 30.09
CA GLY A 106 5.54 40.63 30.42
C GLY A 106 4.24 39.87 30.70
N ALA A 107 3.18 40.56 31.12
CA ALA A 107 1.90 39.93 31.49
C ALA A 107 1.34 39.00 30.38
N TRP A 108 1.60 39.34 29.12
CA TRP A 108 1.18 38.58 27.94
C TRP A 108 2.34 38.26 26.98
N ASP A 109 3.57 38.63 27.34
CA ASP A 109 4.75 38.49 26.49
C ASP A 109 5.62 37.35 26.97
N TRP A 110 5.95 36.44 26.05
CA TRP A 110 6.76 35.26 26.31
C TRP A 110 7.88 35.14 25.30
N THR A 111 9.05 34.76 25.78
CA THR A 111 10.18 34.33 24.95
C THR A 111 10.45 32.85 25.20
N SER A 112 11.04 32.18 24.21
CA SER A 112 11.46 30.79 24.35
C SER A 112 12.92 30.60 24.01
N ASP A 113 13.67 29.98 24.91
CA ASP A 113 15.05 29.55 24.68
C ASP A 113 15.07 28.05 24.36
N THR A 114 15.60 27.70 23.19
CA THR A 114 15.81 26.31 22.81
C THR A 114 17.27 25.93 23.06
N LEU A 115 17.50 25.19 24.14
CA LEU A 115 18.81 24.66 24.51
C LEU A 115 18.89 23.22 24.00
N ARG A 116 19.99 22.91 23.32
CA ARG A 116 20.14 21.67 22.56
C ARG A 116 21.28 20.85 23.12
N PHE A 117 21.11 19.53 23.10
CA PHE A 117 22.20 18.59 23.28
C PHE A 117 22.67 18.10 21.92
N CYS A 118 23.92 18.44 21.57
CA CYS A 118 24.58 18.14 20.31
C CYS A 118 25.76 17.15 20.49
N GLY A 119 25.91 16.57 21.69
CA GLY A 119 26.98 15.64 22.04
C GLY A 119 26.64 14.17 21.81
N ASN A 120 27.59 13.31 22.18
CA ASN A 120 27.46 11.86 22.12
C ASN A 120 27.35 11.31 23.55
N PHE A 121 26.17 10.87 23.95
CA PHE A 121 25.92 10.26 25.25
C PHE A 121 25.84 8.74 25.14
N ASP A 122 26.81 8.05 25.72
CA ASP A 122 26.86 6.59 25.81
C ASP A 122 26.46 6.14 27.22
N GLY A 123 25.32 5.49 27.36
CA GLY A 123 24.88 4.91 28.62
C GLY A 123 25.77 3.76 29.11
N GLY A 124 26.71 3.26 28.30
CA GLY A 124 27.64 2.21 28.73
C GLY A 124 26.96 0.88 29.09
N GLY A 125 25.69 0.70 28.74
CA GLY A 125 24.85 -0.42 29.18
C GLY A 125 24.29 -0.27 30.59
N HIS A 126 24.41 0.91 31.20
CA HIS A 126 23.89 1.20 32.54
C HIS A 126 22.41 1.59 32.53
N THR A 127 21.79 1.42 33.70
CA THR A 127 20.38 1.73 33.93
C THR A 127 20.21 2.96 34.82
N ILE A 128 19.31 3.85 34.43
CA ILE A 128 18.78 4.91 35.30
C ILE A 128 17.39 4.46 35.77
N TYR A 129 17.22 4.41 37.08
CA TYR A 129 16.03 3.93 37.75
C TYR A 129 15.20 5.09 38.31
N ASN A 130 13.88 4.95 38.20
CA ASN A 130 12.89 5.79 38.89
C ASN A 130 13.02 7.29 38.57
N LEU A 131 13.35 7.65 37.34
CA LEU A 131 13.25 9.02 36.85
C LEU A 131 11.80 9.49 37.04
N TYR A 132 11.62 10.56 37.80
CA TYR A 132 10.30 11.06 38.16
C TYR A 132 10.14 12.50 37.70
N TYR A 133 9.12 12.72 36.87
CA TYR A 133 8.64 14.01 36.47
C TYR A 133 7.13 13.96 36.36
N ASN A 134 6.41 14.73 37.18
CA ASN A 134 4.95 14.71 37.18
C ASN A 134 4.38 16.12 37.38
N GLN A 135 4.89 17.07 36.60
CA GLN A 135 4.37 18.43 36.55
C GLN A 135 3.73 18.65 35.18
N ALA A 136 2.40 18.69 35.18
CA ALA A 136 1.64 19.27 34.08
C ALA A 136 1.71 20.80 34.18
N PRO A 137 1.58 21.53 33.07
CA PRO A 137 1.42 22.98 33.12
C PRO A 137 0.28 23.35 34.05
N ASP A 138 0.57 24.21 35.02
CA ASP A 138 -0.46 24.83 35.83
C ASP A 138 -0.91 26.09 35.10
N PHE A 139 -2.16 26.10 34.66
CA PHE A 139 -2.82 27.28 34.11
C PHE A 139 -3.52 28.10 35.19
N GLY A 140 -3.48 27.67 36.46
CA GLY A 140 -3.93 28.47 37.61
C GLY A 140 -5.32 29.07 37.44
N GLY A 141 -6.38 28.26 37.42
CA GLY A 141 -7.77 28.72 37.57
C GLY A 141 -8.14 30.02 36.84
N ILE A 142 -7.71 30.17 35.58
CA ILE A 142 -7.91 31.39 34.77
C ILE A 142 -9.37 31.82 34.82
N ASP A 143 -9.63 32.98 35.45
CA ASP A 143 -10.89 33.70 35.28
C ASP A 143 -10.71 34.62 34.06
N ILE A 144 -11.19 34.15 32.90
CA ILE A 144 -11.08 34.87 31.62
C ILE A 144 -11.82 36.22 31.64
N ASP A 145 -12.68 36.46 32.64
CA ASP A 145 -13.45 37.68 32.81
C ASP A 145 -12.82 38.66 33.83
N ASP A 146 -11.77 38.27 34.57
CA ASP A 146 -11.03 39.15 35.49
C ASP A 146 -9.65 39.56 34.91
N PRO A 147 -9.52 40.79 34.35
CA PRO A 147 -8.26 41.30 33.82
C PRO A 147 -7.20 41.60 34.88
N THR A 148 -7.49 41.37 36.17
CA THR A 148 -6.57 41.51 37.31
C THR A 148 -6.16 40.18 37.96
N SER A 149 -6.66 39.05 37.44
CA SER A 149 -6.20 37.73 37.88
C SER A 149 -4.72 37.55 37.51
N ASP A 150 -3.89 37.17 38.48
CA ASP A 150 -2.49 36.81 38.25
C ASP A 150 -2.46 35.52 37.41
N ILE A 151 -2.34 35.69 36.09
CA ILE A 151 -2.19 34.58 35.14
C ILE A 151 -0.77 34.03 35.29
N HIS A 152 -0.64 32.99 36.10
CA HIS A 152 0.56 32.16 36.18
C HIS A 152 0.44 31.01 35.18
N LEU A 153 1.03 31.17 33.99
CA LEU A 153 1.17 30.09 33.02
C LEU A 153 2.52 29.40 33.26
N ASP A 154 2.52 28.20 33.85
CA ASP A 154 3.74 27.44 34.04
C ASP A 154 3.99 26.48 32.86
N PHE A 155 4.84 26.88 31.92
CA PHE A 155 5.21 26.04 30.77
C PHE A 155 6.37 25.08 31.05
N THR A 156 6.85 25.00 32.30
CA THR A 156 7.95 24.09 32.64
C THR A 156 7.60 22.65 32.29
N GLY A 157 6.32 22.25 32.24
CA GLY A 157 5.83 20.92 31.87
C GLY A 157 5.78 20.55 30.39
N TRP A 158 6.18 21.40 29.44
CA TRP A 158 5.85 21.20 28.02
C TRP A 158 6.54 20.01 27.35
N ASN A 159 7.87 19.99 27.29
CA ASN A 159 8.63 18.93 26.63
C ASN A 159 9.47 18.15 27.65
N LYS A 160 9.28 16.83 27.73
CA LYS A 160 9.87 16.01 28.80
C LYS A 160 10.44 14.70 28.35
N GLY A 161 11.56 14.36 28.98
CA GLY A 161 12.31 13.12 28.92
C GLY A 161 13.58 13.25 29.74
N LEU A 162 14.44 12.22 29.68
CA LEU A 162 15.81 12.37 30.20
C LEU A 162 16.51 13.53 29.48
N PHE A 163 16.41 13.56 28.16
CA PHE A 163 16.78 14.67 27.29
C PHE A 163 15.54 15.41 26.79
N GLY A 164 15.54 16.73 26.83
CA GLY A 164 14.44 17.53 26.27
C GLY A 164 14.57 17.75 24.77
N TYR A 165 15.78 18.01 24.26
CA TYR A 165 16.02 18.34 22.86
C TYR A 165 17.41 17.89 22.39
N VAL A 166 17.47 16.84 21.55
CA VAL A 166 18.70 16.38 20.91
C VAL A 166 18.73 16.90 19.47
N GLU A 167 19.82 17.56 19.08
CA GLU A 167 20.02 18.06 17.70
C GLU A 167 21.35 17.57 17.13
N GLY A 168 21.31 16.68 16.13
CA GLY A 168 22.50 16.13 15.47
C GLY A 168 23.45 15.29 16.34
N GLY A 169 23.19 15.19 17.66
CA GLY A 169 23.92 14.36 18.60
C GLY A 169 23.46 12.90 18.64
N SER A 170 23.99 12.12 19.59
CA SER A 170 23.59 10.73 19.80
C SER A 170 23.31 10.39 21.26
N VAL A 171 22.34 9.51 21.49
CA VAL A 171 22.11 8.83 22.78
C VAL A 171 22.09 7.33 22.53
N SER A 172 22.97 6.58 23.19
CA SER A 172 23.09 5.14 22.95
C SER A 172 23.31 4.31 24.20
N ASN A 173 22.99 3.01 24.13
CA ASN A 173 23.30 2.01 25.18
C ASN A 173 22.80 2.39 26.58
N LEU A 174 21.57 2.92 26.65
CA LEU A 174 21.00 3.46 27.88
C LEU A 174 19.66 2.79 28.22
N HIS A 175 19.50 2.42 29.48
CA HIS A 175 18.26 1.82 29.98
C HIS A 175 17.58 2.74 30.99
N LEU A 176 16.29 2.97 30.81
CA LEU A 176 15.40 3.64 31.75
C LEU A 176 14.44 2.61 32.35
N GLU A 177 14.38 2.52 33.68
CA GLU A 177 13.57 1.50 34.37
C GLU A 177 12.70 2.08 35.48
N ASN A 178 11.40 1.75 35.42
CA ASN A 178 10.37 2.20 36.36
C ASN A 178 10.21 3.73 36.42
N ASP A 179 10.32 4.39 35.26
CA ASP A 179 10.24 5.84 35.16
C ASP A 179 8.79 6.31 35.06
N THR A 180 8.52 7.53 35.55
CA THR A 180 7.23 8.21 35.41
C THR A 180 7.48 9.61 34.91
N ILE A 181 7.12 9.87 33.65
CA ILE A 181 7.38 11.15 32.98
C ILE A 181 6.07 11.67 32.42
N VAL A 182 5.59 12.78 32.98
CA VAL A 182 4.33 13.41 32.59
C VAL A 182 4.56 14.87 32.24
N GLY A 183 4.13 15.29 31.05
CA GLY A 183 4.18 16.68 30.61
C GLY A 183 3.04 16.99 29.63
N ALA A 184 3.17 18.08 28.86
CA ALA A 184 2.05 18.65 28.10
C ALA A 184 2.08 18.39 26.59
N VAL A 185 3.26 18.54 25.99
CA VAL A 185 3.47 18.53 24.53
C VAL A 185 4.29 17.31 24.13
N ALA A 186 5.59 17.42 23.85
CA ALA A 186 6.38 16.26 23.40
C ALA A 186 6.92 15.51 24.61
N ILE A 187 6.53 14.23 24.75
CA ILE A 187 6.95 13.38 25.87
C ILE A 187 7.66 12.15 25.34
N GLY A 188 8.94 12.04 25.69
CA GLY A 188 9.80 10.90 25.43
C GLY A 188 10.35 10.35 26.73
N GLY A 189 10.51 9.04 26.89
CA GLY A 189 11.28 8.54 28.03
C GLY A 189 12.75 8.97 27.96
N ILE A 190 13.41 8.59 26.86
CA ILE A 190 14.81 8.96 26.61
C ILE A 190 14.92 10.39 26.09
N VAL A 191 14.20 10.72 25.00
CA VAL A 191 14.31 12.02 24.33
C VAL A 191 12.94 12.59 24.01
N ALA A 192 12.63 13.79 24.49
CA ALA A 192 11.36 14.44 24.14
C ALA A 192 11.31 14.81 22.65
N ILE A 193 12.35 15.50 22.14
CA ILE A 193 12.47 15.93 20.74
C ILE A 193 13.86 15.53 20.20
N ASN A 194 13.88 14.76 19.13
CA ASN A 194 15.08 14.38 18.39
C ASN A 194 15.06 15.03 17.00
N VAL A 195 16.05 15.85 16.66
CA VAL A 195 16.19 16.52 15.36
C VAL A 195 17.51 16.14 14.70
N GLY A 196 17.46 15.29 13.67
CA GLY A 196 18.67 14.83 12.99
C GLY A 196 19.66 14.03 13.85
N GLY A 197 19.31 13.72 15.11
CA GLY A 197 20.12 12.94 16.03
C GLY A 197 19.86 11.43 15.92
N THR A 198 20.71 10.63 16.56
CA THR A 198 20.62 9.17 16.56
C THR A 198 20.38 8.63 17.97
N ILE A 199 19.27 7.92 18.15
CA ILE A 199 18.92 7.22 19.40
C ILE A 199 19.04 5.72 19.13
N SER A 200 19.98 5.03 19.78
CA SER A 200 20.27 3.63 19.45
C SER A 200 20.52 2.74 20.66
N HIS A 201 20.09 1.47 20.60
CA HIS A 201 20.34 0.51 21.69
C HIS A 201 19.83 0.99 23.06
N CYS A 202 18.73 1.74 23.07
CA CYS A 202 18.12 2.26 24.29
C CYS A 202 16.87 1.48 24.66
N SER A 203 16.54 1.42 25.94
CA SER A 203 15.26 0.85 26.40
C SER A 203 14.58 1.67 27.47
N MET A 204 13.26 1.56 27.55
CA MET A 204 12.46 2.20 28.58
C MET A 204 11.36 1.28 29.12
N THR A 205 11.20 1.26 30.44
CA THR A 205 10.00 0.75 31.13
C THR A 205 9.40 1.80 32.06
N GLY A 206 8.08 1.76 32.24
CA GLY A 206 7.35 2.68 33.11
C GLY A 206 6.18 3.38 32.44
N PHE A 207 5.95 4.64 32.80
CA PHE A 207 4.83 5.46 32.34
C PHE A 207 5.30 6.76 31.68
N VAL A 208 4.79 7.03 30.48
CA VAL A 208 4.89 8.34 29.80
C VAL A 208 3.50 8.91 29.54
N GLY A 209 3.31 10.18 29.88
CA GLY A 209 2.00 10.85 29.83
C GLY A 209 2.07 12.25 29.21
N SER A 210 1.33 12.50 28.14
CA SER A 210 1.07 13.85 27.65
C SER A 210 -0.35 14.27 28.04
N VAL A 211 -0.52 15.39 28.74
CA VAL A 211 -1.83 15.84 29.23
C VAL A 211 -2.57 16.78 28.27
N GLU A 212 -1.89 17.45 27.34
CA GLU A 212 -2.54 18.39 26.41
C GLU A 212 -2.64 17.92 24.97
N SER A 213 -1.58 18.04 24.17
CA SER A 213 -1.75 17.96 22.71
C SER A 213 -0.60 17.36 21.94
N GLY A 214 0.56 17.17 22.57
CA GLY A 214 1.73 16.71 21.85
C GLY A 214 1.90 15.19 21.82
N PRO A 215 2.92 14.75 21.07
CA PRO A 215 3.19 13.33 20.84
C PRO A 215 3.85 12.70 22.06
N CYS A 216 3.40 11.48 22.39
CA CYS A 216 3.89 10.72 23.54
C CYS A 216 4.48 9.39 23.10
N GLY A 217 5.74 9.12 23.46
CA GLY A 217 6.37 7.82 23.26
C GLY A 217 7.42 7.45 24.31
N GLY A 218 7.63 6.15 24.51
CA GLY A 218 8.51 5.63 25.54
C GLY A 218 9.99 5.89 25.27
N ILE A 219 10.43 5.92 24.02
CA ILE A 219 11.82 6.27 23.66
C ILE A 219 11.89 7.72 23.21
N VAL A 220 11.13 8.08 22.19
CA VAL A 220 11.12 9.44 21.62
C VAL A 220 9.71 10.01 21.58
N GLY A 221 9.52 11.24 22.04
CA GLY A 221 8.25 11.96 21.83
C GLY A 221 8.06 12.33 20.36
N GLN A 222 8.96 13.17 19.84
CA GLN A 222 8.97 13.59 18.44
C GLN A 222 10.33 13.33 17.79
N ASN A 223 10.34 12.60 16.68
CA ASN A 223 11.51 12.34 15.85
C ASN A 223 11.41 13.12 14.54
N THR A 224 12.31 14.07 14.29
CA THR A 224 12.33 14.91 13.08
C THR A 224 13.64 14.71 12.34
N ASP A 225 13.59 14.10 11.15
CA ASP A 225 14.79 13.75 10.36
C ASP A 225 15.85 12.92 11.13
N GLY A 226 15.48 12.34 12.27
CA GLY A 226 16.37 11.60 13.16
C GLY A 226 16.25 10.09 13.01
N ILE A 227 17.21 9.37 13.60
CA ILE A 227 17.29 7.91 13.55
C ILE A 227 16.96 7.34 14.94
N VAL A 228 16.03 6.39 15.00
CA VAL A 228 15.73 5.57 16.19
C VAL A 228 15.93 4.10 15.82
N GLU A 229 16.95 3.44 16.36
CA GLU A 229 17.29 2.07 15.96
C GLU A 229 17.67 1.16 17.12
N HIS A 230 17.40 -0.15 17.00
CA HIS A 230 17.73 -1.12 18.04
C HIS A 230 17.15 -0.76 19.43
N CYS A 231 16.01 -0.07 19.46
CA CYS A 231 15.40 0.43 20.69
C CYS A 231 14.22 -0.45 21.14
N THR A 232 13.97 -0.47 22.45
CA THR A 232 12.90 -1.28 23.06
C THR A 232 12.08 -0.48 24.07
N ALA A 233 10.77 -0.37 23.87
CA ALA A 233 9.87 0.20 24.88
C ALA A 233 8.92 -0.86 25.44
N ASN A 234 8.92 -1.05 26.75
CA ASN A 234 7.90 -1.83 27.47
C ASN A 234 7.19 -0.92 28.49
N ALA A 235 6.27 -0.11 27.99
CA ALA A 235 5.76 1.05 28.71
C ALA A 235 4.26 1.23 28.58
N THR A 236 3.70 2.03 29.49
CA THR A 236 2.38 2.62 29.31
C THR A 236 2.54 4.02 28.76
N SER A 237 2.06 4.25 27.54
CA SER A 237 1.99 5.56 26.91
C SER A 237 0.57 6.09 26.92
N LYS A 238 0.36 7.24 27.55
CA LYS A 238 -0.92 7.95 27.57
C LYS A 238 -0.77 9.31 26.90
N GLY A 239 -1.31 9.47 25.71
CA GLY A 239 -1.34 10.77 25.02
C GLY A 239 -2.74 11.37 25.05
N THR A 240 -2.85 12.69 24.84
CA THR A 240 -4.17 13.29 24.60
C THR A 240 -4.52 13.21 23.11
N ARG A 241 -3.63 13.67 22.22
CA ARG A 241 -3.86 13.65 20.76
C ARG A 241 -3.12 12.57 20.00
N SER A 242 -1.87 12.26 20.36
CA SER A 242 -1.13 11.18 19.71
C SER A 242 -0.24 10.43 20.69
N ALA A 243 -0.23 9.10 20.58
CA ALA A 243 0.66 8.26 21.34
C ALA A 243 1.10 7.05 20.54
N GLY A 244 2.35 6.67 20.73
CA GLY A 244 2.89 5.37 20.34
C GLY A 244 3.96 4.92 21.30
N VAL A 245 3.97 3.63 21.66
CA VAL A 245 4.78 3.17 22.80
C VAL A 245 6.28 3.34 22.57
N LEU A 246 6.78 3.21 21.33
CA LEU A 246 8.17 3.51 21.03
C LEU A 246 8.36 5.01 20.74
N VAL A 247 7.60 5.53 19.78
CA VAL A 247 7.74 6.90 19.27
C VAL A 247 6.38 7.59 19.19
N GLY A 248 6.25 8.80 19.70
CA GLY A 248 4.99 9.55 19.57
C GLY A 248 4.71 9.94 18.11
N THR A 249 5.59 10.72 17.49
CA THR A 249 5.50 11.10 16.07
C THR A 249 6.88 11.02 15.40
N SER A 250 6.91 10.58 14.14
CA SER A 250 8.12 10.63 13.29
C SER A 250 7.84 11.42 12.01
N THR A 251 8.67 12.42 11.69
CA THR A 251 8.46 13.28 10.51
C THR A 251 9.77 13.61 9.81
N GLY A 252 9.69 13.81 8.49
CA GLY A 252 10.78 14.21 7.63
C GLY A 252 11.35 13.06 6.81
N ALA A 253 11.74 13.36 5.57
CA ALA A 253 12.18 12.36 4.59
C ALA A 253 13.47 11.62 4.99
N ARG A 254 14.21 12.10 5.99
CA ARG A 254 15.39 11.39 6.55
C ARG A 254 15.09 10.67 7.86
N ALA A 255 13.88 10.78 8.41
CA ALA A 255 13.52 10.12 9.65
C ALA A 255 13.42 8.61 9.42
N VAL A 256 14.13 7.84 10.27
CA VAL A 256 14.16 6.38 10.20
C VAL A 256 13.90 5.80 11.58
N ILE A 257 12.95 4.87 11.67
CA ILE A 257 12.81 3.97 12.81
C ILE A 257 13.06 2.55 12.31
N ARG A 258 14.03 1.84 12.89
CA ARG A 258 14.34 0.48 12.44
C ARG A 258 14.75 -0.48 13.53
N ASP A 259 14.56 -1.77 13.28
CA ASP A 259 15.10 -2.86 14.11
C ASP A 259 14.74 -2.72 15.59
N SER A 260 13.55 -2.18 15.86
CA SER A 260 13.08 -1.73 17.19
C SER A 260 11.71 -2.33 17.52
N HIS A 261 11.35 -2.38 18.81
CA HIS A 261 10.08 -2.97 19.21
C HIS A 261 9.40 -2.35 20.43
N ALA A 262 8.09 -2.53 20.49
CA ALA A 262 7.23 -1.98 21.53
C ALA A 262 6.33 -3.04 22.19
N GLN A 263 6.15 -2.93 23.50
CA GLN A 263 5.24 -3.73 24.32
C GLN A 263 4.58 -2.86 25.39
N GLY A 264 3.44 -3.29 25.91
CA GLY A 264 2.75 -2.57 26.99
C GLY A 264 1.41 -2.00 26.53
N LYS A 265 1.12 -0.75 26.89
CA LYS A 265 -0.21 -0.15 26.68
C LYS A 265 -0.11 1.22 26.02
N CYS A 266 -0.98 1.47 25.04
CA CYS A 266 -1.16 2.77 24.42
C CYS A 266 -2.59 3.24 24.65
N HIS A 267 -2.75 4.44 25.19
CA HIS A 267 -4.05 5.06 25.41
C HIS A 267 -4.07 6.49 24.91
N VAL A 268 -5.12 6.88 24.18
CA VAL A 268 -5.39 8.29 23.87
C VAL A 268 -6.78 8.73 24.30
N THR A 269 -6.90 10.01 24.69
CA THR A 269 -8.18 10.55 25.17
C THR A 269 -8.95 11.35 24.12
N GLN A 270 -8.30 11.83 23.04
CA GLN A 270 -8.95 12.69 22.05
C GLN A 270 -8.69 12.34 20.58
N TYR A 271 -7.55 11.84 20.13
CA TYR A 271 -7.37 11.63 18.68
C TYR A 271 -6.93 10.20 18.37
N ARG A 272 -5.63 9.98 18.20
CA ARG A 272 -5.15 8.80 17.48
C ARG A 272 -4.06 8.06 18.24
N ALA A 273 -4.31 6.78 18.49
CA ALA A 273 -3.34 5.88 19.10
C ALA A 273 -2.76 4.93 18.05
N GLY A 274 -1.44 4.87 17.95
CA GLY A 274 -0.74 3.78 17.27
C GLY A 274 0.00 2.95 18.30
N GLY A 275 -0.04 1.61 18.22
CA GLY A 275 0.63 0.77 19.22
C GLY A 275 2.15 0.99 19.26
N PHE A 276 2.79 1.10 18.09
CA PHE A 276 4.24 1.29 17.96
C PHE A 276 4.62 2.77 17.87
N CYS A 277 4.04 3.47 16.90
CA CYS A 277 4.26 4.89 16.66
C CYS A 277 2.90 5.59 16.49
N GLY A 278 2.71 6.76 17.10
CA GLY A 278 1.44 7.48 17.00
C GLY A 278 1.15 7.87 15.56
N SER A 279 2.04 8.66 14.93
CA SER A 279 1.90 9.07 13.53
C SER A 279 3.26 9.17 12.83
N GLN A 280 3.27 8.98 11.51
CA GLN A 280 4.41 9.31 10.67
C GLN A 280 4.02 10.14 9.45
N PHE A 281 4.88 11.10 9.10
CA PHE A 281 4.65 12.09 8.04
C PHE A 281 5.87 12.34 7.17
N ASP A 282 5.66 13.02 6.04
CA ASP A 282 6.71 13.60 5.18
C ASP A 282 7.73 12.56 4.67
N GLY A 283 7.27 11.36 4.33
CA GLY A 283 8.11 10.31 3.75
C GLY A 283 9.02 9.56 4.73
N ALA A 284 8.80 9.68 6.05
CA ALA A 284 9.53 8.92 7.06
C ALA A 284 9.51 7.39 6.80
N LEU A 285 10.52 6.67 7.29
CA LEU A 285 10.66 5.21 7.13
C LEU A 285 10.55 4.49 8.47
N ILE A 286 9.66 3.49 8.54
CA ILE A 286 9.64 2.48 9.61
C ILE A 286 9.91 1.10 9.01
N GLU A 287 10.95 0.41 9.48
CA GLU A 287 11.30 -0.91 8.94
C GLU A 287 11.77 -1.94 9.98
N ARG A 288 11.46 -3.22 9.76
CA ARG A 288 11.91 -4.34 10.63
C ARG A 288 11.57 -4.12 12.11
N CYS A 289 10.38 -3.57 12.35
CA CYS A 289 9.88 -3.22 13.68
C CYS A 289 8.63 -4.01 14.05
N TRP A 290 8.40 -4.23 15.35
CA TRP A 290 7.19 -4.91 15.81
C TRP A 290 6.58 -4.33 17.08
N ALA A 291 5.27 -4.55 17.25
CA ALA A 291 4.54 -4.14 18.45
C ALA A 291 3.62 -5.23 19.02
N ASN A 292 3.70 -5.45 20.33
CA ASN A 292 2.73 -6.20 21.11
C ASN A 292 2.10 -5.30 22.16
N VAL A 293 1.27 -4.36 21.71
CA VAL A 293 0.74 -3.27 22.53
C VAL A 293 -0.78 -3.34 22.59
N GLU A 294 -1.33 -3.28 23.80
CA GLU A 294 -2.77 -3.12 24.02
C GLU A 294 -3.12 -1.65 23.73
N VAL A 295 -3.91 -1.40 22.67
CA VAL A 295 -4.28 -0.06 22.22
C VAL A 295 -5.72 0.26 22.59
N SER A 296 -5.94 1.44 23.19
CA SER A 296 -7.28 1.91 23.55
C SER A 296 -7.49 3.42 23.36
N ASN A 297 -8.74 3.85 23.25
CA ASN A 297 -9.14 5.27 23.20
C ASN A 297 -10.40 5.54 24.03
N ALA A 298 -10.52 6.74 24.61
CA ALA A 298 -11.65 7.19 25.42
C ALA A 298 -12.89 7.71 24.65
N ALA A 299 -12.91 7.63 23.31
CA ALA A 299 -13.96 8.11 22.39
C ALA A 299 -13.92 9.62 22.12
N TYR A 300 -13.53 10.01 20.90
CA TYR A 300 -13.64 11.39 20.43
C TYR A 300 -14.63 11.51 19.27
N LYS A 301 -15.26 12.69 19.15
CA LYS A 301 -16.40 12.89 18.24
C LYS A 301 -16.02 12.99 16.76
N TYR A 302 -14.79 13.35 16.42
CA TYR A 302 -14.42 13.80 15.07
C TYR A 302 -13.44 12.90 14.29
N ALA A 303 -13.07 11.73 14.84
CA ALA A 303 -12.16 10.83 14.15
C ALA A 303 -12.94 9.68 13.47
N ALA A 304 -12.62 9.42 12.20
CA ALA A 304 -13.22 8.35 11.40
C ALA A 304 -12.60 6.98 11.69
N MET A 305 -11.31 6.96 12.06
CA MET A 305 -10.51 5.85 12.57
C MET A 305 -9.56 6.38 13.66
N ASP A 306 -9.65 5.78 14.85
CA ASP A 306 -9.16 6.40 16.09
C ASP A 306 -7.97 5.64 16.69
N CYS A 307 -7.78 4.38 16.31
CA CYS A 307 -6.76 3.49 16.86
C CYS A 307 -6.21 2.53 15.82
N ALA A 308 -4.93 2.22 15.95
CA ALA A 308 -4.24 1.21 15.18
C ALA A 308 -3.24 0.41 16.02
N GLY A 309 -3.10 -0.89 15.75
CA GLY A 309 -2.15 -1.73 16.50
C GLY A 309 -0.68 -1.42 16.23
N PHE A 310 -0.34 -0.73 15.14
CA PHE A 310 1.03 -0.35 14.80
C PHE A 310 1.19 1.18 14.66
N VAL A 311 0.59 1.80 13.64
CA VAL A 311 0.70 3.24 13.37
C VAL A 311 -0.66 3.87 13.09
N ALA A 312 -1.01 4.98 13.72
CA ALA A 312 -2.33 5.57 13.44
C ALA A 312 -2.39 6.27 12.08
N ASN A 313 -1.40 7.12 11.76
CA ASN A 313 -1.30 7.79 10.47
C ASN A 313 0.01 7.46 9.76
N ASN A 314 -0.09 7.03 8.50
CA ASN A 314 1.06 6.80 7.64
C ASN A 314 1.03 7.68 6.40
N ASP A 315 1.95 8.63 6.32
CA ASP A 315 2.38 9.33 5.09
C ASP A 315 3.86 9.06 4.78
N GLY A 316 4.34 7.90 5.22
CA GLY A 316 5.70 7.41 5.01
C GLY A 316 5.71 6.01 4.41
N THR A 317 6.82 5.30 4.59
CA THR A 317 6.96 3.89 4.23
C THR A 317 7.02 3.02 5.48
N ILE A 318 6.14 2.04 5.59
CA ILE A 318 6.22 0.96 6.58
C ILE A 318 6.56 -0.34 5.86
N ARG A 319 7.64 -1.00 6.26
CA ARG A 319 8.00 -2.29 5.67
C ARG A 319 8.51 -3.32 6.66
N GLU A 320 8.23 -4.59 6.41
CA GLU A 320 8.80 -5.69 7.19
C GLU A 320 8.43 -5.58 8.69
N CYS A 321 7.24 -5.07 8.96
CA CYS A 321 6.75 -4.76 10.29
C CYS A 321 5.52 -5.61 10.67
N TYR A 322 5.31 -5.80 11.97
CA TYR A 322 4.12 -6.50 12.44
C TYR A 322 3.57 -6.06 13.80
N SER A 323 2.27 -6.23 14.01
CA SER A 323 1.59 -5.99 15.29
C SER A 323 0.85 -7.23 15.81
N MET A 324 0.82 -7.42 17.12
CA MET A 324 0.21 -8.58 17.79
C MET A 324 -0.79 -8.21 18.89
N GLY A 325 -0.69 -6.99 19.44
CA GLY A 325 -1.52 -6.55 20.56
C GLY A 325 -2.95 -6.21 20.14
N ALA A 326 -3.88 -6.36 21.08
CA ALA A 326 -5.30 -6.09 20.83
C ALA A 326 -5.58 -4.58 20.72
N VAL A 327 -6.51 -4.22 19.84
CA VAL A 327 -6.98 -2.85 19.64
C VAL A 327 -8.44 -2.77 20.06
N THR A 328 -8.75 -1.91 21.03
CA THR A 328 -10.12 -1.68 21.51
C THR A 328 -10.49 -0.22 21.36
N SER A 329 -11.53 0.08 20.58
CA SER A 329 -11.98 1.44 20.37
C SER A 329 -13.49 1.56 20.59
N PRO A 330 -13.99 2.60 21.28
CA PRO A 330 -15.41 2.96 21.28
C PRO A 330 -15.84 3.65 19.96
N LYS A 331 -14.99 3.59 18.93
CA LYS A 331 -15.19 4.08 17.56
C LYS A 331 -14.59 3.10 16.57
N SER A 332 -14.21 3.55 15.38
CA SER A 332 -13.55 2.71 14.39
C SER A 332 -12.07 2.51 14.73
N ALA A 333 -11.54 1.36 14.33
CA ALA A 333 -10.14 1.00 14.57
C ALA A 333 -9.63 0.01 13.51
N ALA A 334 -8.30 -0.11 13.45
CA ALA A 334 -7.60 -1.02 12.56
C ALA A 334 -6.55 -1.86 13.30
N GLY A 335 -6.29 -3.08 12.83
CA GLY A 335 -5.29 -3.96 13.47
C GLY A 335 -3.84 -3.52 13.26
N PHE A 336 -3.53 -2.84 12.15
CA PHE A 336 -2.18 -2.41 11.80
C PHE A 336 -2.08 -0.89 11.63
N VAL A 337 -2.79 -0.31 10.66
CA VAL A 337 -2.75 1.14 10.37
C VAL A 337 -4.15 1.75 10.27
N ALA A 338 -4.42 2.86 10.96
CA ALA A 338 -5.75 3.49 10.92
C ALA A 338 -5.99 4.24 9.61
N SER A 339 -5.05 5.08 9.18
CA SER A 339 -5.12 5.82 7.91
C SER A 339 -3.77 5.81 7.20
N ASN A 340 -3.77 5.35 5.96
CA ASN A 340 -2.60 5.22 5.11
C ASN A 340 -2.74 6.09 3.85
N VAL A 341 -1.87 7.07 3.69
CA VAL A 341 -1.66 7.82 2.44
C VAL A 341 -0.26 7.59 1.86
N GLY A 342 0.62 6.90 2.61
CA GLY A 342 1.93 6.43 2.16
C GLY A 342 1.92 4.98 1.67
N ARG A 343 3.03 4.29 1.90
CA ARG A 343 3.28 2.91 1.44
C ARG A 343 3.41 1.94 2.62
N ILE A 344 2.76 0.79 2.52
CA ILE A 344 2.89 -0.35 3.45
C ILE A 344 3.26 -1.58 2.63
N GLU A 345 4.35 -2.27 2.97
CA GLU A 345 4.79 -3.46 2.24
C GLU A 345 5.34 -4.56 3.14
N SER A 346 5.09 -5.83 2.81
CA SER A 346 5.67 -6.97 3.53
C SER A 346 5.38 -6.98 5.03
N CYS A 347 4.17 -6.57 5.43
CA CYS A 347 3.76 -6.40 6.82
C CYS A 347 2.62 -7.35 7.20
N TYR A 348 2.48 -7.68 8.49
CA TYR A 348 1.34 -8.48 8.95
C TYR A 348 0.85 -8.09 10.35
N CYS A 349 -0.39 -8.45 10.70
CA CYS A 349 -0.87 -8.30 12.06
C CYS A 349 -1.73 -9.47 12.55
N THR A 350 -1.69 -9.72 13.86
CA THR A 350 -2.43 -10.82 14.50
C THR A 350 -3.33 -10.35 15.64
N GLY A 351 -3.27 -9.07 16.00
CA GLY A 351 -4.05 -8.51 17.10
C GLY A 351 -5.54 -8.41 16.77
N ASN A 352 -6.40 -8.77 17.72
CA ASN A 352 -7.85 -8.63 17.58
C ASN A 352 -8.27 -7.15 17.61
N VAL A 353 -9.32 -6.80 16.86
CA VAL A 353 -9.88 -5.46 16.80
C VAL A 353 -11.30 -5.49 17.34
N THR A 354 -11.54 -4.79 18.44
CA THR A 354 -12.86 -4.64 19.06
C THR A 354 -13.31 -3.19 18.96
N VAL A 355 -14.46 -2.98 18.34
CA VAL A 355 -15.08 -1.65 18.21
C VAL A 355 -16.41 -1.60 18.95
N GLY A 356 -16.90 -0.41 19.32
CA GLY A 356 -18.22 -0.30 19.94
C GLY A 356 -18.86 1.07 19.78
N GLY A 357 -20.06 1.13 19.21
CA GLY A 357 -20.79 2.37 18.97
C GLY A 357 -21.45 2.36 17.59
N TRP A 358 -22.53 3.14 17.46
CA TRP A 358 -23.30 3.17 16.22
C TRP A 358 -22.46 3.68 15.03
N GLY A 359 -22.41 2.91 13.95
CA GLY A 359 -21.71 3.24 12.71
C GLY A 359 -20.18 3.07 12.75
N CYS A 360 -19.64 2.39 13.76
CA CYS A 360 -18.20 2.15 13.88
C CYS A 360 -17.72 1.06 12.92
N THR A 361 -16.45 1.11 12.53
CA THR A 361 -15.86 0.13 11.61
C THR A 361 -14.61 -0.53 12.20
N ALA A 362 -14.54 -1.86 12.18
CA ALA A 362 -13.35 -2.61 12.55
C ALA A 362 -12.70 -3.21 11.31
N ALA A 363 -11.45 -2.82 11.03
CA ALA A 363 -10.65 -3.41 9.97
C ALA A 363 -9.52 -4.27 10.53
N ALA A 364 -9.34 -5.50 10.04
CA ALA A 364 -8.30 -6.35 10.61
C ALA A 364 -6.89 -5.84 10.30
N PHE A 365 -6.67 -5.09 9.21
CA PHE A 365 -5.35 -4.56 8.84
C PHE A 365 -5.33 -3.03 8.74
N VAL A 366 -5.94 -2.45 7.71
CA VAL A 366 -5.93 -0.99 7.44
C VAL A 366 -7.33 -0.41 7.54
N GLY A 367 -7.48 0.71 8.24
CA GLY A 367 -8.74 1.43 8.30
C GLY A 367 -9.05 2.09 6.95
N GLU A 368 -8.24 3.07 6.58
CA GLU A 368 -8.41 3.85 5.35
C GLU A 368 -7.15 3.80 4.49
N ASN A 369 -7.29 3.52 3.19
CA ASN A 369 -6.18 3.52 2.23
C ASN A 369 -6.41 4.59 1.13
N GLY A 370 -5.52 5.57 1.11
CA GLY A 370 -5.53 6.80 0.31
C GLY A 370 -6.72 7.73 0.54
N ASN A 371 -7.41 7.56 1.67
CA ASN A 371 -8.34 8.56 2.17
C ASN A 371 -7.53 9.45 3.12
N GLY A 372 -7.15 10.65 2.67
CA GLY A 372 -6.49 11.62 3.53
C GLY A 372 -7.37 11.94 4.74
N SER A 373 -6.77 12.01 5.93
CA SER A 373 -7.51 12.45 7.11
C SER A 373 -7.89 13.92 6.96
N VAL A 374 -9.15 14.18 6.65
CA VAL A 374 -9.75 15.54 6.66
C VAL A 374 -9.66 16.26 8.02
N SER A 375 -9.29 15.55 9.10
CA SER A 375 -9.31 16.05 10.48
C SER A 375 -8.13 16.93 10.91
N TYR A 376 -7.07 17.08 10.09
CA TYR A 376 -5.98 18.04 10.33
C TYR A 376 -5.98 19.23 9.37
N GLY A 377 -7.02 19.39 8.54
CA GLY A 377 -7.18 20.59 7.70
C GLY A 377 -6.18 20.75 6.54
N GLU A 378 -5.32 19.76 6.26
CA GLU A 378 -4.17 19.98 5.37
C GLU A 378 -4.11 19.14 4.10
N VAL A 379 -5.09 18.30 3.77
CA VAL A 379 -4.97 17.52 2.53
C VAL A 379 -6.27 17.33 1.76
N VAL A 380 -6.52 18.28 0.86
CA VAL A 380 -7.45 18.18 -0.27
C VAL A 380 -6.60 17.87 -1.51
N GLY A 381 -6.42 16.59 -1.84
CA GLY A 381 -5.51 16.16 -2.91
C GLY A 381 -5.60 14.67 -3.24
N ASP A 382 -4.99 14.29 -4.35
CA ASP A 382 -4.94 12.91 -4.85
C ASP A 382 -3.82 12.11 -4.13
N PHE A 383 -4.15 11.39 -3.06
CA PHE A 383 -3.18 10.64 -2.25
C PHE A 383 -3.27 9.14 -2.49
N PRO A 384 -2.38 8.54 -3.31
CA PRO A 384 -2.37 7.10 -3.53
C PRO A 384 -1.84 6.37 -2.31
N GLY A 385 -2.71 5.92 -1.41
CA GLY A 385 -2.32 4.98 -0.37
C GLY A 385 -1.98 3.62 -1.00
N VAL A 386 -0.79 3.08 -0.71
CA VAL A 386 -0.33 1.81 -1.29
C VAL A 386 -0.13 0.76 -0.20
N THR A 387 -0.79 -0.39 -0.32
CA THR A 387 -0.59 -1.55 0.56
C THR A 387 -0.29 -2.79 -0.29
N ILE A 388 0.86 -3.42 -0.08
CA ILE A 388 1.35 -4.50 -0.94
C ILE A 388 1.83 -5.68 -0.10
N ASN A 389 1.40 -6.88 -0.49
CA ASN A 389 1.96 -8.13 0.01
C ASN A 389 1.89 -8.19 1.55
N CYS A 390 0.70 -7.96 2.10
CA CYS A 390 0.46 -7.85 3.54
C CYS A 390 -0.67 -8.79 3.99
N PHE A 391 -0.73 -9.17 5.26
CA PHE A 391 -1.89 -9.94 5.74
C PHE A 391 -2.31 -9.67 7.18
N ALA A 392 -3.58 -9.95 7.48
CA ALA A 392 -4.12 -9.90 8.85
C ALA A 392 -4.76 -11.22 9.27
N THR A 393 -4.57 -11.58 10.54
CA THR A 393 -5.19 -12.79 11.13
C THR A 393 -6.04 -12.49 12.36
N GLY A 394 -6.02 -11.23 12.82
CA GLY A 394 -6.79 -10.81 13.98
C GLY A 394 -8.29 -10.83 13.73
N ARG A 395 -9.07 -11.19 14.74
CA ARG A 395 -10.54 -11.17 14.66
C ARG A 395 -11.07 -9.75 14.84
N CYS A 396 -12.00 -9.35 13.98
CA CYS A 396 -12.81 -8.14 14.14
C CYS A 396 -14.10 -8.45 14.87
N SER A 397 -14.47 -7.61 15.84
CA SER A 397 -15.74 -7.71 16.57
C SER A 397 -16.30 -6.34 16.93
N GLY A 398 -17.63 -6.23 16.97
CA GLY A 398 -18.36 -5.04 17.41
C GLY A 398 -19.15 -5.33 18.69
N SER A 399 -19.30 -4.33 19.57
CA SER A 399 -20.20 -4.42 20.74
C SER A 399 -21.68 -4.25 20.40
N ASP A 400 -22.00 -3.91 19.14
CA ASP A 400 -23.36 -3.82 18.60
C ASP A 400 -23.45 -4.49 17.22
N ASP A 401 -24.67 -4.86 16.82
CA ASP A 401 -24.95 -5.53 15.54
C ASP A 401 -24.80 -4.59 14.31
N GLN A 402 -24.41 -3.33 14.51
CA GLN A 402 -24.32 -2.29 13.48
C GLN A 402 -22.87 -1.95 13.11
N ALA A 403 -21.88 -2.57 13.75
CA ALA A 403 -20.48 -2.38 13.42
C ALA A 403 -20.15 -2.91 12.02
N GLY A 404 -19.53 -2.07 11.19
CA GLY A 404 -18.96 -2.47 9.91
C GLY A 404 -17.71 -3.30 10.14
N LEU A 405 -17.83 -4.63 10.12
CA LEU A 405 -16.67 -5.51 10.19
C LEU A 405 -16.03 -5.65 8.80
N ARG A 406 -14.71 -5.56 8.74
CA ARG A 406 -13.93 -5.54 7.51
C ARG A 406 -12.73 -6.47 7.64
N GLY A 407 -12.60 -7.38 6.68
CA GLY A 407 -11.62 -8.47 6.73
C GLY A 407 -10.18 -7.98 6.63
N PHE A 408 -9.89 -7.01 5.77
CA PHE A 408 -8.55 -6.44 5.62
C PHE A 408 -8.56 -4.92 5.66
N LEU A 409 -9.34 -4.30 4.75
CA LEU A 409 -9.42 -2.85 4.55
C LEU A 409 -10.85 -2.34 4.76
N ALA A 410 -11.01 -1.20 5.46
CA ALA A 410 -12.32 -0.63 5.72
C ALA A 410 -12.82 0.36 4.66
N SER A 411 -11.97 1.29 4.21
CA SER A 411 -12.31 2.29 3.20
C SER A 411 -11.15 2.55 2.24
N TYR A 412 -11.48 3.03 1.05
CA TYR A 412 -10.55 3.13 -0.06
C TYR A 412 -10.95 4.26 -1.02
N TRP A 413 -9.96 5.02 -1.51
CA TRP A 413 -10.16 6.11 -2.47
C TRP A 413 -9.68 5.73 -3.88
N ASN A 414 -10.59 5.81 -4.86
CA ASN A 414 -10.38 5.46 -6.29
C ASN A 414 -10.86 6.56 -7.27
N GLY A 415 -11.14 7.78 -6.80
CA GLY A 415 -11.81 8.80 -7.61
C GLY A 415 -10.94 9.53 -8.63
N SER A 416 -9.68 9.12 -8.83
CA SER A 416 -8.65 9.91 -9.49
C SER A 416 -7.71 9.05 -10.35
N GLN A 417 -6.88 9.71 -11.18
CA GLN A 417 -5.86 9.04 -11.99
C GLN A 417 -4.72 8.45 -11.15
N ASN A 418 -4.53 8.85 -9.89
CA ASN A 418 -3.61 8.23 -8.93
C ASN A 418 -4.36 7.44 -7.84
N SER A 419 -5.20 6.50 -8.25
CA SER A 419 -5.88 5.59 -7.32
C SER A 419 -4.92 4.93 -6.33
N SER A 420 -5.39 4.79 -5.10
CA SER A 420 -4.77 3.95 -4.07
C SER A 420 -4.53 2.53 -4.61
N ARG A 421 -3.63 1.75 -4.03
CA ARG A 421 -3.37 0.37 -4.45
C ARG A 421 -3.42 -0.57 -3.27
N THR A 422 -4.09 -1.69 -3.45
CA THR A 422 -4.01 -2.84 -2.56
C THR A 422 -3.64 -4.02 -3.44
N VAL A 423 -2.49 -4.65 -3.19
CA VAL A 423 -1.91 -5.68 -4.06
C VAL A 423 -1.57 -6.88 -3.20
N PHE A 424 -2.14 -8.03 -3.55
CA PHE A 424 -2.03 -9.29 -2.82
C PHE A 424 -2.01 -9.13 -1.30
N CYS A 425 -3.08 -8.55 -0.76
CA CYS A 425 -3.28 -8.48 0.66
C CYS A 425 -4.35 -9.47 1.09
N SER A 426 -4.15 -10.18 2.20
CA SER A 426 -5.06 -11.25 2.61
C SER A 426 -5.51 -11.12 4.05
N TYR A 427 -6.68 -11.68 4.36
CA TYR A 427 -7.13 -11.83 5.74
C TYR A 427 -7.62 -13.24 6.04
N ASP A 428 -7.46 -13.64 7.30
CA ASP A 428 -7.94 -14.93 7.78
C ASP A 428 -9.47 -14.94 7.89
N SER A 429 -10.11 -15.57 6.90
CA SER A 429 -11.55 -15.76 6.82
C SER A 429 -12.08 -16.82 7.80
N THR A 430 -11.21 -17.65 8.38
CA THR A 430 -11.58 -18.57 9.47
C THR A 430 -11.76 -17.80 10.79
N ALA A 431 -10.89 -16.82 11.04
CA ALA A 431 -11.03 -15.90 12.18
C ALA A 431 -12.17 -14.87 11.96
N ASN A 432 -12.44 -14.52 10.71
CA ASN A 432 -13.41 -13.50 10.29
C ASN A 432 -14.47 -14.07 9.31
N PRO A 433 -15.29 -15.06 9.72
CA PRO A 433 -16.23 -15.72 8.82
C PRO A 433 -17.36 -14.78 8.41
N GLY A 434 -17.76 -14.84 7.13
CA GLY A 434 -18.89 -14.08 6.60
C GLY A 434 -18.67 -12.56 6.49
N ILE A 435 -17.48 -12.05 6.80
CA ILE A 435 -17.13 -10.66 6.58
C ILE A 435 -16.83 -10.47 5.09
N GLY A 436 -17.66 -9.69 4.41
CA GLY A 436 -17.46 -9.30 3.02
C GLY A 436 -16.28 -8.37 2.82
N ILE A 437 -15.70 -8.42 1.63
CA ILE A 437 -14.70 -7.46 1.16
C ILE A 437 -15.40 -6.17 0.72
N HIS A 438 -14.77 -5.02 0.93
CA HIS A 438 -15.34 -3.75 0.48
C HIS A 438 -15.38 -3.75 -1.06
N GLU A 439 -16.55 -3.54 -1.67
CA GLU A 439 -16.80 -3.65 -3.12
C GLU A 439 -15.79 -2.84 -3.97
N ARG A 440 -15.34 -1.69 -3.46
CA ARG A 440 -14.33 -0.87 -4.14
C ARG A 440 -12.87 -1.34 -4.02
N THR A 441 -12.60 -2.45 -3.31
CA THR A 441 -11.25 -2.99 -3.01
C THR A 441 -11.01 -4.37 -3.59
N LEU A 442 -11.89 -4.80 -4.51
CA LEU A 442 -11.96 -6.15 -5.06
C LEU A 442 -10.67 -6.62 -5.75
N GLY A 443 -9.69 -5.74 -5.95
CA GLY A 443 -8.39 -6.05 -6.54
C GLY A 443 -7.34 -6.63 -5.58
N GLY A 444 -7.44 -6.52 -4.26
CA GLY A 444 -6.27 -6.90 -3.45
C GLY A 444 -6.51 -7.24 -2.00
N SER A 445 -7.76 -7.28 -1.55
CA SER A 445 -8.13 -7.78 -0.22
C SER A 445 -8.76 -9.16 -0.38
N LEU A 446 -7.99 -10.22 -0.15
CA LEU A 446 -8.37 -11.60 -0.42
C LEU A 446 -8.75 -12.34 0.87
N ALA A 447 -9.94 -12.92 0.89
CA ALA A 447 -10.34 -13.85 1.94
C ALA A 447 -9.60 -15.18 1.75
N LYS A 448 -8.87 -15.63 2.78
CA LYS A 448 -8.20 -16.94 2.80
C LYS A 448 -8.38 -17.60 4.15
N THR A 449 -8.62 -18.89 4.16
CA THR A 449 -8.70 -19.67 5.41
C THR A 449 -7.34 -19.69 6.12
N THR A 450 -7.35 -19.98 7.44
CA THR A 450 -6.12 -20.23 8.20
C THR A 450 -5.23 -21.25 7.49
N GLN A 451 -5.81 -22.35 6.98
CA GLN A 451 -5.06 -23.41 6.31
C GLN A 451 -4.39 -22.93 5.02
N GLU A 452 -5.09 -22.14 4.19
CA GLU A 452 -4.52 -21.57 2.97
C GLU A 452 -3.38 -20.61 3.28
N MET A 453 -3.56 -19.71 4.26
CA MET A 453 -2.52 -18.75 4.66
C MET A 453 -1.29 -19.39 5.32
N GLN A 454 -1.41 -20.63 5.81
CA GLN A 454 -0.30 -21.42 6.36
C GLN A 454 0.29 -22.41 5.35
N SER A 455 -0.11 -22.35 4.08
CA SER A 455 0.35 -23.27 3.04
C SER A 455 1.62 -22.76 2.33
N GLN A 456 2.35 -23.69 1.71
CA GLN A 456 3.49 -23.35 0.84
C GLN A 456 3.03 -22.48 -0.35
N ALA A 457 1.90 -22.82 -0.97
CA ALA A 457 1.36 -22.09 -2.11
C ALA A 457 1.08 -20.60 -1.81
N PHE A 458 0.64 -20.29 -0.59
CA PHE A 458 0.48 -18.89 -0.17
C PHE A 458 1.83 -18.16 -0.11
N VAL A 459 2.87 -18.81 0.41
CA VAL A 459 4.23 -18.25 0.46
C VAL A 459 4.85 -18.11 -0.91
N ASP A 460 4.61 -19.06 -1.82
CA ASP A 460 5.05 -18.98 -3.21
C ASP A 460 4.43 -17.77 -3.90
N THR A 461 3.14 -17.50 -3.63
CA THR A 461 2.46 -16.29 -4.13
C THR A 461 3.03 -15.01 -3.51
N LEU A 462 3.27 -15.00 -2.19
CA LEU A 462 3.90 -13.85 -1.51
C LEU A 462 5.29 -13.54 -2.09
N ASN A 463 6.07 -14.57 -2.44
CA ASN A 463 7.40 -14.44 -3.01
C ASN A 463 7.38 -14.05 -4.48
N MET A 464 6.40 -14.51 -5.26
CA MET A 464 6.14 -14.01 -6.61
C MET A 464 5.87 -12.51 -6.56
N VAL A 465 4.89 -12.08 -5.76
CA VAL A 465 4.57 -10.65 -5.61
C VAL A 465 5.78 -9.86 -5.13
N ALA A 466 6.57 -10.40 -4.20
CA ALA A 466 7.78 -9.75 -3.75
C ALA A 466 8.79 -9.53 -4.89
N ALA A 467 8.98 -10.51 -5.77
CA ALA A 467 9.88 -10.40 -6.92
C ALA A 467 9.45 -9.33 -7.92
N TRP A 468 8.14 -9.24 -8.22
CA TRP A 468 7.58 -8.19 -9.07
C TRP A 468 7.72 -6.80 -8.46
N MET A 469 7.56 -6.70 -7.13
CA MET A 469 7.45 -5.42 -6.43
C MET A 469 8.74 -4.95 -5.76
N GLY A 470 9.80 -5.77 -5.79
CA GLY A 470 11.07 -5.49 -5.11
C GLY A 470 10.94 -5.43 -3.58
N THR A 471 10.00 -6.17 -3.00
CA THR A 471 9.73 -6.18 -1.55
C THR A 471 10.43 -7.35 -0.86
N SER A 472 10.25 -7.48 0.46
CA SER A 472 10.81 -8.58 1.25
C SER A 472 10.28 -9.94 0.78
N THR A 473 11.17 -10.93 0.74
CA THR A 473 10.78 -12.34 0.61
C THR A 473 10.15 -12.84 1.91
N TRP A 474 9.42 -13.95 1.82
CA TRP A 474 8.68 -14.56 2.91
C TRP A 474 9.15 -16.00 3.15
N THR A 475 9.23 -16.37 4.43
CA THR A 475 9.62 -17.72 4.86
C THR A 475 8.40 -18.59 5.13
N TYR A 476 8.35 -19.76 4.50
CA TYR A 476 7.38 -20.80 4.82
C TYR A 476 7.68 -21.48 6.16
N ARG A 477 6.63 -21.64 6.97
CA ARG A 477 6.69 -22.27 8.30
C ARG A 477 5.53 -23.26 8.42
N PRO A 478 5.75 -24.59 8.36
CA PRO A 478 4.68 -25.57 8.43
C PRO A 478 3.75 -25.36 9.65
N GLY A 479 2.46 -25.18 9.40
CA GLY A 479 1.44 -24.95 10.44
C GLY A 479 1.49 -23.58 11.12
N GLN A 480 2.25 -22.63 10.57
CA GLN A 480 2.34 -21.26 11.06
C GLN A 480 2.19 -20.27 9.91
N TYR A 481 1.75 -19.05 10.22
CA TYR A 481 1.76 -17.97 9.24
C TYR A 481 3.18 -17.65 8.78
N PRO A 482 3.40 -17.19 7.54
CA PRO A 482 4.73 -16.81 7.08
C PRO A 482 5.24 -15.53 7.75
N VAL A 483 6.55 -15.28 7.65
CA VAL A 483 7.19 -14.04 8.12
C VAL A 483 8.08 -13.45 7.04
N PRO A 484 8.16 -12.10 6.94
CA PRO A 484 9.08 -11.45 6.02
C PRO A 484 10.52 -11.68 6.49
N THR A 485 11.47 -11.71 5.56
CA THR A 485 12.87 -12.08 5.86
C THR A 485 13.80 -10.87 6.02
N GLY A 486 13.40 -9.68 5.56
CA GLY A 486 14.32 -8.55 5.39
C GLY A 486 15.10 -8.58 4.07
N VAL A 487 15.01 -9.68 3.31
CA VAL A 487 15.77 -9.87 2.06
C VAL A 487 14.87 -9.52 0.90
N LYS A 488 15.20 -8.42 0.21
CA LYS A 488 14.50 -8.01 -1.00
C LYS A 488 14.58 -9.09 -2.08
N ALA A 489 13.43 -9.41 -2.66
CA ALA A 489 13.39 -10.25 -3.84
C ALA A 489 13.98 -9.49 -5.03
N THR A 490 14.89 -10.15 -5.74
CA THR A 490 15.58 -9.59 -6.92
C THR A 490 15.47 -10.49 -8.15
N ASN A 491 15.05 -11.75 -7.97
CA ASN A 491 14.92 -12.70 -9.06
C ASN A 491 13.52 -12.66 -9.66
N LEU A 492 13.33 -11.75 -10.61
CA LEU A 492 12.10 -11.68 -11.40
C LEU A 492 12.08 -12.72 -12.54
N THR A 493 13.26 -13.28 -12.90
CA THR A 493 13.38 -14.22 -14.02
C THR A 493 12.77 -15.60 -13.79
N ASP A 494 12.46 -15.94 -12.53
CA ASP A 494 11.69 -17.15 -12.20
C ASP A 494 10.22 -17.03 -12.61
N TYR A 495 9.71 -15.80 -12.80
CA TYR A 495 8.29 -15.55 -13.04
C TYR A 495 8.01 -14.96 -14.42
N ILE A 496 8.90 -14.13 -14.94
CA ILE A 496 8.83 -13.55 -16.29
C ILE A 496 10.22 -13.57 -16.95
N GLY A 497 10.38 -13.15 -18.20
CA GLY A 497 11.67 -13.11 -18.90
C GLY A 497 12.63 -12.01 -18.44
N GLY A 498 12.30 -11.25 -17.39
CA GLY A 498 13.03 -10.08 -16.92
C GLY A 498 12.41 -8.76 -17.37
N GLY A 499 13.13 -7.65 -17.19
CA GLY A 499 12.63 -6.28 -17.44
C GLY A 499 12.31 -5.52 -16.16
N GLU A 500 12.09 -4.22 -16.28
CA GLU A 500 11.70 -3.31 -15.17
C GLU A 500 10.31 -2.70 -15.39
N GLY A 501 9.62 -3.12 -16.46
CA GLY A 501 8.34 -2.58 -16.87
C GLY A 501 8.43 -1.15 -17.42
N THR A 502 9.62 -0.61 -17.67
CA THR A 502 9.77 0.70 -18.33
C THR A 502 9.67 0.55 -19.84
N LYS A 503 9.46 1.65 -20.57
CA LYS A 503 9.42 1.64 -22.03
C LYS A 503 10.72 1.10 -22.65
N GLU A 504 11.86 1.45 -22.06
CA GLU A 504 13.20 1.04 -22.52
C GLU A 504 13.54 -0.39 -22.09
N ARG A 505 12.95 -0.87 -20.99
CA ARG A 505 13.20 -2.20 -20.40
C ARG A 505 11.86 -2.85 -20.03
N PRO A 506 11.03 -3.21 -21.02
CA PRO A 506 9.71 -3.79 -20.78
C PRO A 506 9.85 -5.14 -20.08
N TYR A 507 8.81 -5.55 -19.37
CA TYR A 507 8.69 -6.92 -18.89
C TYR A 507 8.60 -7.88 -20.06
N ILE A 508 9.44 -8.91 -20.08
CA ILE A 508 9.52 -9.85 -21.20
C ILE A 508 8.66 -11.08 -20.93
N ILE A 509 7.85 -11.47 -21.91
CA ILE A 509 7.05 -12.71 -21.88
C ILE A 509 7.40 -13.54 -23.13
N SER A 510 7.67 -14.82 -22.94
CA SER A 510 8.12 -15.72 -24.02
C SER A 510 7.48 -17.11 -23.96
N ASN A 511 6.70 -17.41 -22.92
CA ASN A 511 6.08 -18.71 -22.73
C ASN A 511 4.81 -18.65 -21.86
N LYS A 512 4.08 -19.76 -21.83
CA LYS A 512 2.79 -19.92 -21.13
C LYS A 512 2.88 -19.67 -19.62
N GLU A 513 3.95 -20.13 -18.97
CA GLU A 513 4.12 -19.99 -17.52
C GLU A 513 4.31 -18.52 -17.13
N GLN A 514 5.17 -17.81 -17.86
CA GLN A 514 5.39 -16.37 -17.66
C GLN A 514 4.11 -15.56 -17.89
N LEU A 515 3.37 -15.90 -18.95
CA LEU A 515 2.09 -15.28 -19.26
C LEU A 515 1.04 -15.54 -18.17
N THR A 516 1.05 -16.74 -17.57
CA THR A 516 0.19 -17.10 -16.45
C THR A 516 0.53 -16.30 -15.19
N HIS A 517 1.82 -16.09 -14.88
CA HIS A 517 2.24 -15.22 -13.77
C HIS A 517 1.85 -13.75 -13.98
N LEU A 518 1.91 -13.24 -15.21
CA LEU A 518 1.42 -11.90 -15.56
C LEU A 518 -0.09 -11.77 -15.26
N ALA A 519 -0.89 -12.73 -15.74
CA ALA A 519 -2.33 -12.76 -15.48
C ALA A 519 -2.63 -12.88 -13.99
N MET A 520 -1.90 -13.75 -13.27
CA MET A 520 -2.01 -13.88 -11.83
C MET A 520 -1.74 -12.55 -11.13
N MET A 521 -0.62 -11.87 -11.44
CA MET A 521 -0.27 -10.59 -10.83
C MET A 521 -1.36 -9.53 -11.06
N SER A 522 -1.96 -9.49 -12.26
CA SER A 522 -3.10 -8.61 -12.53
C SER A 522 -4.31 -8.91 -11.63
N ASN A 523 -4.61 -10.20 -11.50
CA ASN A 523 -5.69 -10.71 -10.65
C ASN A 523 -5.34 -10.79 -9.16
N LEU A 524 -4.18 -10.25 -8.77
CA LEU A 524 -3.81 -9.95 -7.39
C LEU A 524 -3.86 -8.43 -7.09
N GLY A 525 -4.30 -7.61 -8.05
CA GLY A 525 -4.56 -6.17 -7.85
C GLY A 525 -3.56 -5.24 -8.49
N TRP A 526 -2.61 -5.77 -9.26
CA TRP A 526 -1.66 -4.96 -9.98
C TRP A 526 -2.21 -4.58 -11.35
N ASP A 527 -2.44 -3.29 -11.58
CA ASP A 527 -3.07 -2.82 -12.81
C ASP A 527 -2.08 -2.51 -13.93
N PHE A 528 -0.77 -2.63 -13.70
CA PHE A 528 0.30 -2.36 -14.68
C PHE A 528 0.29 -0.93 -15.24
N ARG A 529 -0.31 0.05 -14.55
CA ARG A 529 -0.33 1.44 -15.00
C ARG A 529 1.08 1.97 -15.28
N ASP A 530 1.24 2.61 -16.44
CA ASP A 530 2.51 3.16 -16.95
C ASP A 530 3.63 2.12 -17.14
N GLN A 531 3.30 0.82 -17.13
CA GLN A 531 4.26 -0.25 -17.35
C GLN A 531 4.12 -0.87 -18.74
N HIS A 532 5.25 -1.29 -19.30
CA HIS A 532 5.37 -1.91 -20.61
C HIS A 532 5.73 -3.39 -20.50
N ILE A 533 5.03 -4.21 -21.28
CA ILE A 533 5.22 -5.65 -21.42
C ILE A 533 5.46 -5.93 -22.91
N LEU A 534 6.44 -6.77 -23.21
CA LEU A 534 6.79 -7.21 -24.57
C LEU A 534 6.77 -8.74 -24.64
N GLN A 535 5.94 -9.27 -25.53
CA GLN A 535 5.99 -10.66 -25.93
C GLN A 535 7.07 -10.86 -27.01
N THR A 536 7.82 -11.96 -26.91
CA THR A 536 9.01 -12.23 -27.74
C THR A 536 8.99 -13.59 -28.45
N ALA A 537 7.89 -14.32 -28.29
CA ALA A 537 7.64 -15.59 -28.95
C ALA A 537 6.14 -15.85 -29.03
N ASP A 538 5.72 -16.73 -29.93
CA ASP A 538 4.36 -17.26 -29.93
C ASP A 538 4.14 -18.15 -28.71
N ILE A 539 2.93 -18.13 -28.16
CA ILE A 539 2.59 -18.82 -26.92
C ILE A 539 1.33 -19.67 -27.12
N ASP A 540 1.49 -20.98 -27.07
CA ASP A 540 0.36 -21.91 -27.09
C ASP A 540 -0.17 -22.10 -25.66
N LEU A 541 -1.43 -21.69 -25.41
CA LEU A 541 -2.08 -21.89 -24.11
C LEU A 541 -2.55 -23.34 -23.92
N ASN A 542 -2.99 -23.98 -24.99
CA ASN A 542 -3.37 -25.39 -25.03
C ASN A 542 -2.84 -26.03 -26.31
N LEU A 543 -3.01 -27.34 -26.44
CA LEU A 543 -2.88 -28.01 -27.74
C LEU A 543 -3.91 -27.47 -28.73
N PRO A 544 -3.73 -27.66 -30.04
CA PRO A 544 -4.76 -27.36 -31.04
C PRO A 544 -6.09 -28.01 -30.69
N GLN A 545 -7.20 -27.33 -31.00
CA GLN A 545 -8.54 -27.75 -30.61
C GLN A 545 -8.88 -29.16 -31.10
N GLU A 546 -8.39 -29.57 -32.28
CA GLU A 546 -8.66 -30.91 -32.83
C GLU A 546 -8.03 -32.04 -31.99
N GLN A 547 -7.09 -31.69 -31.11
CA GLN A 547 -6.34 -32.62 -30.27
C GLN A 547 -6.78 -32.61 -28.80
N TRP A 548 -7.82 -31.86 -28.44
CA TRP A 548 -8.31 -31.83 -27.05
C TRP A 548 -8.82 -33.20 -26.56
N GLY A 549 -9.27 -34.08 -27.47
CA GLY A 549 -9.67 -35.44 -27.08
C GLY A 549 -10.84 -35.45 -26.08
N GLU A 550 -10.85 -36.41 -25.14
CA GLU A 550 -11.84 -36.49 -24.06
C GLU A 550 -11.49 -35.61 -22.84
N GLU A 551 -10.23 -35.20 -22.69
CA GLU A 551 -9.78 -34.35 -21.58
C GLU A 551 -9.90 -32.86 -21.96
N MET A 552 -10.62 -32.09 -21.14
CA MET A 552 -10.84 -30.68 -21.46
C MET A 552 -9.54 -29.87 -21.36
N PRO A 553 -9.32 -28.87 -22.24
CA PRO A 553 -8.18 -27.94 -22.14
C PRO A 553 -8.20 -27.17 -20.81
N THR A 554 -7.04 -26.63 -20.45
CA THR A 554 -6.96 -25.74 -19.28
C THR A 554 -7.62 -24.41 -19.61
N GLU A 555 -8.57 -24.00 -18.75
CA GLU A 555 -9.23 -22.71 -18.89
C GLU A 555 -8.25 -21.55 -18.62
N TRP A 556 -8.26 -20.58 -19.52
CA TRP A 556 -7.49 -19.36 -19.41
C TRP A 556 -8.13 -18.43 -18.37
N THR A 557 -7.29 -17.88 -17.49
CA THR A 557 -7.69 -16.81 -16.58
C THR A 557 -7.35 -15.47 -17.22
N PRO A 558 -8.35 -14.62 -17.54
CA PRO A 558 -8.10 -13.35 -18.21
C PRO A 558 -7.14 -12.44 -17.43
N ILE A 559 -6.33 -11.65 -18.14
CA ILE A 559 -5.55 -10.57 -17.54
C ILE A 559 -6.53 -9.44 -17.18
N GLY A 560 -6.63 -9.11 -15.88
CA GLY A 560 -7.61 -8.15 -15.37
C GLY A 560 -9.03 -8.70 -15.43
N GLN A 561 -9.31 -9.78 -14.69
CA GLN A 561 -10.50 -10.62 -14.82
C GLN A 561 -11.85 -9.93 -14.54
N GLY A 562 -11.88 -8.71 -14.01
CA GLY A 562 -13.13 -8.14 -13.51
C GLY A 562 -13.53 -8.74 -12.15
N ALA A 563 -14.16 -7.95 -11.27
CA ALA A 563 -14.52 -8.40 -9.93
C ALA A 563 -15.92 -9.02 -9.82
N ASN A 564 -16.74 -8.86 -10.87
CA ASN A 564 -18.12 -9.32 -10.93
C ASN A 564 -18.26 -10.82 -11.26
N ARG A 565 -17.47 -11.68 -10.62
CA ARG A 565 -17.80 -13.12 -10.59
C ARG A 565 -19.15 -13.39 -9.91
N ASN A 566 -19.61 -12.47 -9.05
CA ASN A 566 -20.78 -12.65 -8.19
C ASN A 566 -21.86 -11.55 -8.27
N ASN A 567 -21.68 -10.46 -9.03
CA ASN A 567 -22.66 -9.34 -9.10
C ASN A 567 -22.74 -8.67 -10.50
N PRO A 568 -23.35 -9.33 -11.51
CA PRO A 568 -23.50 -8.77 -12.85
C PRO A 568 -24.28 -7.43 -12.82
N GLY A 569 -23.73 -6.39 -13.46
CA GLY A 569 -24.35 -5.04 -13.59
C GLY A 569 -23.76 -3.92 -12.74
N GLU A 570 -22.79 -4.17 -11.87
CA GLU A 570 -22.06 -3.11 -11.13
C GLU A 570 -20.93 -2.48 -11.94
N ASP A 571 -20.58 -1.22 -11.64
CA ASP A 571 -19.49 -0.49 -12.29
C ASP A 571 -18.14 -1.21 -12.13
N ASN A 572 -17.55 -1.66 -13.25
CA ASN A 572 -16.27 -2.37 -13.28
C ASN A 572 -15.05 -1.46 -13.00
N SER A 573 -15.25 -0.18 -12.67
CA SER A 573 -14.19 0.79 -12.33
C SER A 573 -13.35 0.41 -11.09
N THR A 574 -13.80 -0.56 -10.29
CA THR A 574 -13.16 -1.01 -9.04
C THR A 574 -12.56 -2.42 -9.10
N ALA A 575 -12.54 -3.02 -10.29
CA ALA A 575 -12.14 -4.42 -10.49
C ALA A 575 -10.62 -4.63 -10.69
N TYR A 576 -10.21 -5.91 -10.75
CA TYR A 576 -8.96 -6.29 -11.43
C TYR A 576 -9.04 -5.81 -12.87
N THR A 577 -8.21 -4.84 -13.23
CA THR A 577 -8.17 -4.26 -14.58
C THR A 577 -6.74 -4.21 -15.08
N PHE A 578 -6.59 -4.10 -16.40
CA PHE A 578 -5.31 -3.85 -17.04
C PHE A 578 -5.24 -2.40 -17.53
N ARG A 579 -4.15 -1.70 -17.18
CA ARG A 579 -3.83 -0.30 -17.54
C ARG A 579 -2.43 -0.14 -18.16
N GLY A 580 -1.75 -1.25 -18.42
CA GLY A 580 -0.39 -1.25 -19.00
C GLY A 580 -0.37 -1.17 -20.52
N CYS A 581 0.84 -1.20 -21.07
CA CYS A 581 1.10 -1.39 -22.48
C CYS A 581 1.56 -2.84 -22.73
N TYR A 582 0.72 -3.66 -23.35
CA TYR A 582 1.09 -5.01 -23.80
C TYR A 582 1.41 -4.95 -25.30
N ASP A 583 2.68 -5.10 -25.64
CA ASP A 583 3.16 -5.24 -27.01
C ASP A 583 3.36 -6.73 -27.32
N GLY A 584 2.55 -7.28 -28.20
CA GLY A 584 2.66 -8.67 -28.64
C GLY A 584 3.92 -8.92 -29.47
N GLY A 585 4.64 -7.88 -29.92
CA GLY A 585 5.84 -8.04 -30.73
C GLY A 585 5.58 -8.75 -32.06
N TYR A 586 4.34 -8.68 -32.55
CA TYR A 586 3.83 -9.43 -33.70
C TYR A 586 3.76 -10.95 -33.52
N HIS A 587 3.75 -11.41 -32.27
CA HIS A 587 3.54 -12.81 -31.91
C HIS A 587 2.08 -13.13 -31.62
N GLU A 588 1.80 -14.44 -31.59
CA GLU A 588 0.46 -14.96 -31.31
C GLU A 588 0.35 -15.63 -29.94
N VAL A 589 -0.84 -15.57 -29.36
CA VAL A 589 -1.29 -16.44 -28.29
C VAL A 589 -2.35 -17.37 -28.86
N ARG A 590 -2.06 -18.68 -28.90
CA ARG A 590 -2.89 -19.68 -29.59
C ARG A 590 -3.65 -20.57 -28.63
N ASN A 591 -4.73 -21.17 -29.14
CA ASN A 591 -5.48 -22.24 -28.46
C ASN A 591 -6.03 -21.81 -27.09
N MET A 592 -6.45 -20.55 -26.97
CA MET A 592 -7.06 -20.04 -25.76
C MET A 592 -8.41 -20.71 -25.53
N TYR A 593 -8.66 -21.25 -24.34
CA TYR A 593 -9.98 -21.76 -23.96
C TYR A 593 -10.52 -20.96 -22.78
N VAL A 594 -11.71 -20.37 -22.91
CA VAL A 594 -12.41 -19.67 -21.83
C VAL A 594 -13.86 -20.15 -21.77
N ASN A 595 -14.35 -20.54 -20.60
CA ASN A 595 -15.72 -21.01 -20.42
C ASN A 595 -16.27 -20.59 -19.05
N GLY A 596 -16.45 -19.28 -18.88
CA GLY A 596 -16.86 -18.67 -17.62
C GLY A 596 -18.34 -18.30 -17.57
N ASN A 597 -18.95 -18.41 -16.39
CA ASN A 597 -20.32 -17.93 -16.11
C ASN A 597 -20.30 -16.54 -15.44
N TYR A 598 -19.45 -15.63 -15.90
CA TYR A 598 -19.33 -14.26 -15.39
C TYR A 598 -18.97 -13.30 -16.53
N ASP A 599 -19.08 -12.00 -16.27
CA ASP A 599 -18.94 -10.96 -17.29
C ASP A 599 -17.49 -10.61 -17.62
N ASN A 600 -17.29 -10.04 -18.80
CA ASN A 600 -16.03 -9.49 -19.31
C ASN A 600 -14.95 -10.57 -19.48
N LEU A 601 -15.22 -11.52 -20.37
CA LEU A 601 -14.29 -12.60 -20.73
C LEU A 601 -13.51 -12.29 -22.00
N GLY A 602 -12.26 -12.76 -22.04
CA GLY A 602 -11.36 -12.68 -23.18
C GLY A 602 -9.93 -13.04 -22.78
N PHE A 603 -8.97 -12.79 -23.66
CA PHE A 603 -7.56 -12.86 -23.28
C PHE A 603 -7.24 -11.85 -22.16
N PHE A 604 -7.72 -10.62 -22.33
CA PHE A 604 -7.91 -9.63 -21.27
C PHE A 604 -9.37 -9.64 -20.79
N GLY A 605 -9.59 -9.40 -19.50
CA GLY A 605 -10.95 -9.25 -18.98
C GLY A 605 -11.43 -7.81 -19.19
N VAL A 606 -10.89 -6.89 -18.38
CA VAL A 606 -11.26 -5.48 -18.34
C VAL A 606 -10.04 -4.60 -18.63
N LEU A 607 -10.08 -3.87 -19.74
CA LEU A 607 -9.13 -2.80 -20.06
C LEU A 607 -9.61 -1.50 -19.42
N ASN A 608 -8.69 -0.69 -18.88
CA ASN A 608 -9.04 0.54 -18.16
C ASN A 608 -8.08 1.68 -18.58
N HIS A 609 -8.28 2.88 -18.04
CA HIS A 609 -7.54 4.11 -18.37
C HIS A 609 -6.06 3.88 -18.73
N GLY A 610 -5.67 4.28 -19.94
CA GLY A 610 -4.29 4.20 -20.45
C GLY A 610 -3.87 2.84 -21.00
N ALA A 611 -4.71 1.80 -20.90
CA ALA A 611 -4.38 0.48 -21.44
C ALA A 611 -4.09 0.54 -22.95
N THR A 612 -2.99 -0.07 -23.37
CA THR A 612 -2.62 -0.18 -24.79
C THR A 612 -2.24 -1.62 -25.11
N ILE A 613 -3.05 -2.29 -25.92
CA ILE A 613 -2.77 -3.62 -26.46
C ILE A 613 -2.39 -3.44 -27.91
N LYS A 614 -1.20 -3.91 -28.31
CA LYS A 614 -0.77 -3.78 -29.70
C LYS A 614 0.03 -4.95 -30.22
N ASN A 615 0.06 -5.11 -31.55
CA ASN A 615 0.90 -6.08 -32.26
C ASN A 615 0.68 -7.53 -31.78
N LEU A 616 -0.56 -7.91 -31.50
CA LEU A 616 -0.87 -9.18 -30.84
C LEU A 616 -1.95 -9.95 -31.60
N GLY A 617 -1.65 -11.21 -31.92
CA GLY A 617 -2.63 -12.20 -32.35
C GLY A 617 -3.18 -12.99 -31.17
N VAL A 618 -4.50 -13.16 -31.07
CA VAL A 618 -5.13 -14.17 -30.21
C VAL A 618 -5.93 -15.12 -31.09
N THR A 619 -5.31 -16.25 -31.43
CA THR A 619 -5.76 -17.13 -32.52
C THR A 619 -6.15 -18.50 -32.02
N ASP A 620 -6.96 -19.19 -32.83
CA ASP A 620 -7.50 -20.52 -32.55
C ASP A 620 -8.18 -20.59 -31.16
N ALA A 621 -8.82 -19.48 -30.77
CA ALA A 621 -9.46 -19.37 -29.47
C ALA A 621 -10.82 -20.08 -29.47
N TRP A 622 -11.23 -20.58 -28.31
CA TRP A 622 -12.62 -20.93 -28.03
C TRP A 622 -13.05 -20.25 -26.74
N ALA A 623 -13.78 -19.14 -26.89
CA ALA A 623 -14.23 -18.29 -25.79
C ALA A 623 -15.75 -18.35 -25.66
N LYS A 624 -16.26 -18.75 -24.51
CA LYS A 624 -17.69 -18.91 -24.26
C LYS A 624 -18.11 -18.35 -22.90
N THR A 625 -19.29 -17.73 -22.86
CA THR A 625 -20.01 -17.41 -21.63
C THR A 625 -21.52 -17.59 -21.81
N VAL A 626 -22.26 -17.60 -20.70
CA VAL A 626 -23.74 -17.62 -20.72
C VAL A 626 -24.38 -16.38 -20.09
N THR A 627 -23.59 -15.53 -19.43
CA THR A 627 -24.11 -14.38 -18.66
C THR A 627 -23.72 -13.03 -19.23
N GLY A 628 -22.52 -12.90 -19.78
CA GLY A 628 -21.88 -11.59 -19.94
C GLY A 628 -21.32 -11.23 -21.29
N ASN A 629 -20.60 -10.10 -21.29
CA ASN A 629 -19.83 -9.58 -22.42
C ASN A 629 -18.58 -10.43 -22.65
N ILE A 630 -18.31 -10.75 -23.92
CA ILE A 630 -17.15 -11.55 -24.31
C ILE A 630 -16.57 -11.07 -25.64
N GLY A 631 -15.24 -10.98 -25.68
CA GLY A 631 -14.47 -10.81 -26.90
C GLY A 631 -13.23 -11.70 -26.85
N ILE A 632 -12.72 -12.12 -28.02
CA ILE A 632 -11.52 -12.98 -28.04
C ILE A 632 -10.33 -12.24 -27.42
N LEU A 633 -10.11 -10.98 -27.79
CA LEU A 633 -9.00 -10.20 -27.24
C LEU A 633 -9.34 -9.65 -25.85
N ALA A 634 -10.51 -9.04 -25.68
CA ALA A 634 -10.90 -8.43 -24.42
C ALA A 634 -12.41 -8.54 -24.12
N GLY A 635 -12.74 -8.68 -22.84
CA GLY A 635 -14.13 -8.67 -22.38
C GLY A 635 -14.79 -7.30 -22.47
N CYS A 636 -14.19 -6.28 -21.88
CA CYS A 636 -14.67 -4.90 -22.01
C CYS A 636 -13.60 -3.84 -21.83
N SER A 637 -13.92 -2.62 -22.28
CA SER A 637 -13.27 -1.39 -21.88
C SER A 637 -14.09 -0.76 -20.75
N SER A 638 -13.46 -0.44 -19.61
CA SER A 638 -14.19 -0.04 -18.40
C SER A 638 -14.91 1.29 -18.59
N ARG A 639 -16.03 1.47 -17.87
CA ARG A 639 -16.75 2.74 -17.82
C ARG A 639 -15.81 3.90 -17.46
N TYR A 640 -16.04 5.07 -18.06
CA TYR A 640 -15.24 6.29 -17.91
C TYR A 640 -13.78 6.21 -18.37
N SER A 641 -13.31 5.04 -18.83
CA SER A 641 -11.93 4.87 -19.26
C SER A 641 -11.58 5.82 -20.40
N ARG A 642 -10.35 6.33 -20.37
CA ARG A 642 -9.82 7.23 -21.41
C ARG A 642 -8.56 6.63 -21.97
N ASN A 643 -8.39 6.76 -23.28
CA ASN A 643 -7.20 6.34 -24.02
C ASN A 643 -6.95 4.83 -23.90
N VAL A 644 -7.99 4.01 -24.00
CA VAL A 644 -7.83 2.57 -24.20
C VAL A 644 -7.54 2.34 -25.68
N ASN A 645 -6.42 1.71 -26.01
CA ASN A 645 -5.98 1.50 -27.39
C ASN A 645 -5.81 0.00 -27.68
N ILE A 646 -6.46 -0.48 -28.74
CA ILE A 646 -6.29 -1.82 -29.31
C ILE A 646 -5.81 -1.60 -30.75
N VAL A 647 -4.56 -1.93 -31.04
CA VAL A 647 -3.90 -1.49 -32.28
C VAL A 647 -3.13 -2.63 -32.94
N GLN A 648 -3.33 -2.88 -34.24
CA GLN A 648 -2.57 -3.94 -34.94
C GLN A 648 -2.76 -5.31 -34.28
N CYS A 649 -3.98 -5.59 -33.84
CA CYS A 649 -4.34 -6.84 -33.19
C CYS A 649 -5.25 -7.67 -34.09
N TRP A 650 -5.14 -8.99 -34.00
CA TRP A 650 -5.95 -9.90 -34.80
C TRP A 650 -6.47 -11.07 -33.98
N THR A 651 -7.65 -11.57 -34.34
CA THR A 651 -8.30 -12.67 -33.61
C THR A 651 -8.85 -13.76 -34.52
N SER A 652 -8.78 -15.02 -34.10
CA SER A 652 -9.42 -16.14 -34.79
C SER A 652 -9.94 -17.20 -33.81
N GLY A 653 -10.76 -18.12 -34.32
CA GLY A 653 -11.38 -19.16 -33.52
C GLY A 653 -12.88 -18.94 -33.36
N ARG A 654 -13.46 -19.31 -32.23
CA ARG A 654 -14.89 -19.27 -31.92
C ARG A 654 -15.17 -18.45 -30.66
N VAL A 655 -16.16 -17.55 -30.74
CA VAL A 655 -16.61 -16.75 -29.60
C VAL A 655 -18.13 -16.83 -29.46
N GLU A 656 -18.62 -17.14 -28.25
CA GLU A 656 -20.02 -17.46 -28.00
C GLU A 656 -20.55 -16.81 -26.71
N SER A 657 -21.72 -16.15 -26.77
CA SER A 657 -22.47 -15.78 -25.56
C SER A 657 -23.97 -15.98 -25.73
N THR A 658 -24.64 -16.47 -24.70
CA THR A 658 -26.11 -16.35 -24.56
C THR A 658 -26.52 -15.17 -23.68
N GLY A 659 -25.56 -14.35 -23.25
CA GLY A 659 -25.74 -13.17 -22.42
C GLY A 659 -25.94 -11.90 -23.24
N TRP A 660 -25.05 -10.93 -23.04
CA TRP A 660 -25.16 -9.56 -23.58
C TRP A 660 -24.37 -9.38 -24.88
N GLY A 661 -23.15 -8.82 -24.81
CA GLY A 661 -22.32 -8.46 -25.96
C GLY A 661 -21.32 -9.54 -26.39
N VAL A 662 -21.30 -9.86 -27.69
CA VAL A 662 -20.31 -10.75 -28.33
C VAL A 662 -19.60 -10.02 -29.46
N GLY A 663 -18.30 -9.78 -29.29
CA GLY A 663 -17.45 -9.20 -30.33
C GLY A 663 -16.32 -10.13 -30.75
N GLY A 664 -15.92 -10.06 -32.02
CA GLY A 664 -14.72 -10.78 -32.49
C GLY A 664 -13.44 -10.27 -31.82
N VAL A 665 -13.40 -9.01 -31.38
CA VAL A 665 -12.27 -8.41 -30.66
C VAL A 665 -12.64 -8.07 -29.22
N LEU A 666 -13.69 -7.27 -29.01
CA LEU A 666 -14.07 -6.71 -27.71
C LEU A 666 -15.53 -7.04 -27.37
N GLY A 667 -15.84 -7.49 -26.16
CA GLY A 667 -17.24 -7.75 -25.77
C GLY A 667 -18.09 -6.48 -25.64
N GLN A 668 -17.57 -5.46 -24.95
CA GLN A 668 -18.25 -4.19 -24.71
C GLN A 668 -17.29 -3.00 -24.74
N ILE A 669 -17.69 -1.92 -25.40
CA ILE A 669 -16.95 -0.64 -25.42
C ILE A 669 -17.29 0.25 -24.22
N ALA A 670 -16.39 1.17 -23.87
CA ALA A 670 -16.54 2.00 -22.68
C ALA A 670 -17.77 2.92 -22.74
N LEU A 671 -18.60 2.88 -21.70
CA LEU A 671 -19.61 3.90 -21.45
C LEU A 671 -18.94 5.20 -20.96
N GLU A 672 -19.22 6.33 -21.61
CA GLU A 672 -18.68 7.67 -21.27
C GLU A 672 -17.13 7.73 -21.29
N GLY A 673 -16.50 7.00 -22.23
CA GLY A 673 -15.05 6.85 -22.34
C GLY A 673 -14.46 7.11 -23.75
N ASN A 674 -13.19 6.70 -23.93
CA ASN A 674 -12.50 6.71 -25.21
C ASN A 674 -11.71 5.41 -25.38
N THR A 675 -12.18 4.59 -26.31
CA THR A 675 -11.58 3.33 -26.77
C THR A 675 -11.29 3.43 -28.26
N ASN A 676 -10.05 3.16 -28.66
CA ASN A 676 -9.59 3.19 -30.04
C ASN A 676 -9.27 1.75 -30.50
N ILE A 677 -9.92 1.26 -31.55
CA ILE A 677 -9.63 -0.02 -32.21
C ILE A 677 -9.14 0.27 -33.61
N LEU A 678 -7.84 0.12 -33.86
CA LEU A 678 -7.17 0.63 -35.07
C LEU A 678 -6.34 -0.45 -35.75
N ASN A 679 -6.44 -0.56 -37.08
CA ASN A 679 -5.66 -1.52 -37.88
C ASN A 679 -5.80 -2.97 -37.37
N CYS A 680 -7.02 -3.41 -37.06
CA CYS A 680 -7.29 -4.72 -36.47
C CYS A 680 -8.04 -5.64 -37.44
N ALA A 681 -8.03 -6.95 -37.17
CA ALA A 681 -8.77 -7.91 -38.00
C ALA A 681 -9.35 -9.08 -37.18
N SER A 682 -10.33 -9.78 -37.74
CA SER A 682 -10.87 -11.00 -37.13
C SER A 682 -11.40 -12.02 -38.14
N TRP A 683 -11.08 -13.30 -37.92
CA TRP A 683 -11.67 -14.48 -38.60
C TRP A 683 -12.56 -15.30 -37.67
N ALA A 684 -12.99 -14.71 -36.56
CA ALA A 684 -13.78 -15.43 -35.57
C ALA A 684 -15.10 -15.94 -36.15
N HIS A 685 -15.49 -17.14 -35.74
CA HIS A 685 -16.87 -17.59 -35.80
C HIS A 685 -17.61 -17.07 -34.56
N ILE A 686 -18.64 -16.27 -34.77
CA ILE A 686 -19.31 -15.50 -33.70
C ILE A 686 -20.74 -16.00 -33.51
N THR A 687 -21.05 -16.41 -32.28
CA THR A 687 -22.38 -16.87 -31.87
C THR A 687 -22.93 -15.99 -30.75
N GLY A 688 -24.10 -15.40 -30.94
CA GLY A 688 -24.75 -14.70 -29.84
C GLY A 688 -26.24 -14.42 -30.00
N THR A 689 -26.88 -14.11 -28.87
CA THR A 689 -28.34 -13.91 -28.77
C THR A 689 -28.77 -12.46 -28.82
N THR A 690 -28.04 -11.55 -28.17
CA THR A 690 -28.43 -10.14 -27.94
C THR A 690 -27.64 -9.19 -28.84
N ASP A 691 -26.46 -8.72 -28.40
CA ASP A 691 -25.64 -7.74 -29.12
C ASP A 691 -24.42 -8.45 -29.75
N VAL A 692 -24.38 -8.55 -31.07
CA VAL A 692 -23.41 -9.39 -31.79
C VAL A 692 -22.84 -8.66 -33.00
N SER A 693 -21.52 -8.44 -33.03
CA SER A 693 -20.84 -7.82 -34.18
C SER A 693 -19.41 -8.35 -34.35
N ALA A 694 -18.85 -8.18 -35.54
CA ALA A 694 -17.49 -8.59 -35.89
C ALA A 694 -16.39 -7.95 -35.01
N ILE A 695 -16.63 -6.73 -34.51
CA ILE A 695 -15.62 -5.95 -33.79
C ILE A 695 -15.93 -5.91 -32.29
N VAL A 696 -17.04 -5.26 -31.96
CA VAL A 696 -17.49 -4.99 -30.60
C VAL A 696 -18.91 -5.49 -30.42
N GLY A 697 -19.19 -6.29 -29.40
CA GLY A 697 -20.55 -6.78 -29.11
C GLY A 697 -21.53 -5.67 -28.76
N ASP A 698 -21.42 -5.13 -27.54
CA ASP A 698 -22.24 -4.01 -27.07
C ASP A 698 -21.62 -2.66 -27.50
N GLN A 699 -22.36 -1.96 -28.38
CA GLN A 699 -21.97 -0.69 -29.01
C GLN A 699 -22.83 0.50 -28.55
N ASN A 700 -23.70 0.35 -27.53
CA ASN A 700 -24.70 1.35 -27.13
C ASN A 700 -24.14 2.74 -26.76
N TYR A 701 -22.82 2.88 -26.72
CA TYR A 701 -22.11 4.09 -26.30
C TYR A 701 -21.20 4.67 -27.37
N ILE A 702 -21.12 4.06 -28.56
CA ILE A 702 -20.45 4.69 -29.71
C ILE A 702 -21.29 5.91 -30.11
N GLY A 703 -20.64 7.07 -30.30
CA GLY A 703 -21.33 8.20 -30.93
C GLY A 703 -22.12 9.17 -30.03
N GLY A 704 -22.33 8.86 -28.75
CA GLY A 704 -23.18 9.68 -27.86
C GLY A 704 -22.75 11.16 -27.76
N GLU A 705 -23.69 12.09 -27.94
CA GLU A 705 -23.46 13.54 -28.06
C GLU A 705 -22.78 14.21 -26.85
N THR A 706 -22.70 13.53 -25.70
CA THR A 706 -22.30 14.21 -24.46
C THR A 706 -20.99 13.72 -23.83
N TYR A 707 -20.51 12.47 -24.01
CA TYR A 707 -19.37 11.98 -23.21
C TYR A 707 -18.45 10.86 -23.77
N SER A 708 -18.75 10.20 -24.89
CA SER A 708 -17.88 9.15 -25.46
C SER A 708 -17.21 9.60 -26.77
N ASN A 709 -15.93 9.28 -26.96
CA ASN A 709 -15.15 9.62 -28.17
C ASN A 709 -14.40 8.41 -28.73
N ASP A 710 -15.08 7.27 -28.83
CA ASP A 710 -14.49 6.04 -29.36
C ASP A 710 -14.21 6.13 -30.87
N THR A 711 -13.14 5.46 -31.31
CA THR A 711 -12.72 5.40 -32.72
C THR A 711 -12.48 3.96 -33.15
N ILE A 712 -13.12 3.52 -34.23
CA ILE A 712 -12.82 2.24 -34.85
C ILE A 712 -12.41 2.51 -36.30
N ALA A 713 -11.19 2.13 -36.67
CA ALA A 713 -10.63 2.42 -37.98
C ALA A 713 -9.82 1.28 -38.59
N ASN A 714 -9.92 1.11 -39.92
CA ASN A 714 -9.14 0.15 -40.71
C ASN A 714 -9.29 -1.28 -40.17
N PHE A 715 -10.52 -1.80 -40.22
CA PHE A 715 -10.84 -3.12 -39.71
C PHE A 715 -11.19 -4.08 -40.83
N ILE A 716 -10.70 -5.32 -40.78
CA ILE A 716 -11.05 -6.38 -41.73
C ILE A 716 -11.69 -7.56 -40.99
N PHE A 717 -12.93 -7.90 -41.35
CA PHE A 717 -13.59 -9.13 -40.92
C PHE A 717 -13.64 -10.16 -42.04
N SER A 718 -13.15 -11.36 -41.80
CA SER A 718 -13.31 -12.51 -42.71
C SER A 718 -13.74 -13.76 -41.92
N GLY A 719 -14.57 -13.54 -40.89
CA GLY A 719 -15.17 -14.59 -40.08
C GLY A 719 -16.61 -14.91 -40.49
N THR A 720 -17.33 -15.63 -39.62
CA THR A 720 -18.71 -16.08 -39.88
C THR A 720 -19.59 -15.94 -38.64
N PHE A 721 -20.91 -16.07 -38.82
CA PHE A 721 -21.90 -16.07 -37.73
C PHE A 721 -22.78 -17.33 -37.79
N ASP A 722 -23.24 -17.83 -36.64
CA ASP A 722 -24.06 -19.06 -36.53
C ASP A 722 -25.47 -18.97 -37.17
N LYS A 723 -26.00 -17.75 -37.38
CA LYS A 723 -27.30 -17.54 -38.06
C LYS A 723 -27.11 -16.78 -39.36
N GLU A 724 -27.62 -17.34 -40.45
CA GLU A 724 -27.82 -16.62 -41.71
C GLU A 724 -28.92 -15.56 -41.52
N GLY A 725 -28.62 -14.29 -41.85
CA GLY A 725 -29.57 -13.16 -41.85
C GLY A 725 -29.53 -12.22 -40.63
N TYR A 726 -29.68 -10.92 -40.91
CA TYR A 726 -29.86 -9.76 -40.00
C TYR A 726 -28.83 -9.54 -38.88
N ARG A 727 -27.71 -10.26 -38.83
CA ARG A 727 -26.56 -9.89 -37.99
C ARG A 727 -25.69 -8.92 -38.77
N VAL A 728 -25.61 -7.67 -38.32
CA VAL A 728 -24.77 -6.69 -39.01
C VAL A 728 -23.33 -6.92 -38.57
N PRO A 729 -22.37 -7.14 -39.50
CA PRO A 729 -20.96 -7.19 -39.14
C PRO A 729 -20.53 -5.94 -38.35
N MET A 730 -21.20 -4.80 -38.60
CA MET A 730 -20.92 -3.50 -37.97
C MET A 730 -22.21 -2.68 -37.79
N MET A 731 -22.57 -2.32 -36.55
CA MET A 731 -23.87 -1.70 -36.25
C MET A 731 -23.89 -0.16 -36.34
N GLU A 732 -22.83 0.53 -35.93
CA GLU A 732 -22.79 2.00 -35.70
C GLU A 732 -21.95 2.77 -36.73
N ARG A 733 -22.58 3.36 -37.76
CA ARG A 733 -21.86 3.87 -38.96
C ARG A 733 -21.16 5.24 -38.81
N GLU A 734 -21.48 6.02 -37.79
CA GLU A 734 -21.04 7.42 -37.70
C GLU A 734 -19.60 7.59 -37.19
N ARG A 735 -19.02 6.55 -36.57
CA ARG A 735 -17.64 6.56 -36.03
C ARG A 735 -16.83 5.30 -36.37
N LEU A 736 -17.28 4.57 -37.39
CA LEU A 736 -16.56 3.47 -38.05
C LEU A 736 -15.92 3.99 -39.33
N PHE A 737 -14.60 3.89 -39.45
CA PHE A 737 -13.85 4.30 -40.64
C PHE A 737 -13.19 3.08 -41.28
N ASN A 738 -13.43 2.83 -42.58
CA ASN A 738 -12.78 1.72 -43.30
C ASN A 738 -12.90 0.37 -42.59
N ALA A 739 -14.07 0.12 -42.02
CA ALA A 739 -14.38 -1.12 -41.35
C ALA A 739 -15.11 -1.98 -42.39
N LEU A 740 -14.52 -3.11 -42.77
CA LEU A 740 -14.92 -3.90 -43.93
C LEU A 740 -15.12 -5.37 -43.57
N TYR A 741 -15.96 -6.07 -44.30
CA TYR A 741 -16.08 -7.53 -44.20
C TYR A 741 -15.99 -8.22 -45.56
N ASP A 742 -15.52 -9.46 -45.54
CA ASP A 742 -15.43 -10.32 -46.72
C ASP A 742 -16.80 -10.88 -47.09
N SER A 743 -17.35 -10.41 -48.21
CA SER A 743 -18.66 -10.83 -48.70
C SER A 743 -18.67 -12.21 -49.35
N ASP A 744 -17.51 -12.74 -49.72
CA ASP A 744 -17.38 -14.11 -50.26
C ASP A 744 -17.34 -15.14 -49.13
N VAL A 745 -16.89 -14.73 -47.93
CA VAL A 745 -16.91 -15.56 -46.71
C VAL A 745 -18.22 -15.45 -45.94
N TYR A 746 -18.75 -14.23 -45.78
CA TYR A 746 -20.02 -14.00 -45.07
C TYR A 746 -21.04 -13.26 -45.94
N LYS A 747 -22.14 -13.93 -46.25
CA LYS A 747 -23.23 -13.36 -47.02
C LYS A 747 -24.27 -12.71 -46.11
N LEU A 748 -24.16 -11.39 -45.90
CA LEU A 748 -25.11 -10.61 -45.09
C LEU A 748 -26.52 -10.55 -45.71
N SER A 749 -26.60 -10.36 -47.02
CA SER A 749 -27.85 -10.14 -47.77
C SER A 749 -27.66 -10.55 -49.23
N ASP A 750 -28.74 -10.94 -49.89
CA ASP A 750 -28.78 -11.09 -51.35
C ASP A 750 -28.81 -9.73 -52.08
N ASN A 751 -29.04 -8.63 -51.36
CA ASN A 751 -29.02 -7.28 -51.91
C ASN A 751 -27.60 -6.69 -51.86
N GLU A 752 -26.96 -6.58 -53.03
CA GLU A 752 -25.60 -6.03 -53.19
C GLU A 752 -25.44 -4.60 -52.64
N GLU A 753 -26.48 -3.77 -52.71
CA GLU A 753 -26.45 -2.42 -52.15
C GLU A 753 -26.40 -2.47 -50.61
N GLN A 754 -27.17 -3.38 -49.99
CA GLN A 754 -27.09 -3.62 -48.55
C GLN A 754 -25.74 -4.20 -48.14
N VAL A 755 -25.18 -5.10 -48.94
CA VAL A 755 -23.84 -5.67 -48.71
C VAL A 755 -22.81 -4.53 -48.67
N ARG A 756 -22.77 -3.69 -49.70
CA ARG A 756 -21.85 -2.55 -49.81
C ARG A 756 -22.06 -1.49 -48.72
N LEU A 757 -23.31 -1.15 -48.41
CA LEU A 757 -23.65 -0.15 -47.38
C LEU A 757 -23.21 -0.57 -45.96
N ASN A 758 -23.03 -1.87 -45.73
CA ASN A 758 -22.55 -2.40 -44.45
C ASN A 758 -21.05 -2.78 -44.50
N GLY A 759 -20.30 -2.31 -45.51
CA GLY A 759 -18.85 -2.52 -45.61
C GLY A 759 -18.43 -3.83 -46.29
N GLY A 760 -19.35 -4.51 -46.99
CA GLY A 760 -19.07 -5.78 -47.65
C GLY A 760 -18.31 -5.60 -48.95
N HIS A 761 -17.18 -6.30 -49.08
CA HIS A 761 -16.37 -6.33 -50.29
C HIS A 761 -15.89 -7.76 -50.61
N PRO A 762 -15.73 -8.11 -51.89
CA PRO A 762 -15.18 -9.42 -52.28
C PRO A 762 -13.78 -9.63 -51.74
N THR A 763 -13.38 -10.90 -51.55
CA THR A 763 -12.04 -11.28 -51.11
C THR A 763 -10.97 -10.60 -51.97
N ALA A 764 -11.16 -10.57 -53.29
CA ALA A 764 -10.21 -9.94 -54.21
C ALA A 764 -9.93 -8.45 -53.92
N TYR A 765 -10.94 -7.70 -53.44
CA TYR A 765 -10.75 -6.30 -53.05
C TYR A 765 -10.04 -6.18 -51.69
N LEU A 766 -10.38 -7.04 -50.74
CA LEU A 766 -9.71 -7.10 -49.44
C LEU A 766 -8.25 -7.56 -49.52
N GLN A 767 -7.87 -8.17 -50.64
CA GLN A 767 -6.49 -8.56 -50.98
C GLN A 767 -5.82 -7.57 -51.97
N SER A 768 -6.46 -6.43 -52.25
CA SER A 768 -6.02 -5.52 -53.32
C SER A 768 -5.04 -4.44 -52.85
N LYS A 769 -4.16 -4.04 -53.76
CA LYS A 769 -3.29 -2.86 -53.58
C LYS A 769 -4.11 -1.57 -53.44
N GLU A 770 -5.31 -1.52 -54.02
CA GLU A 770 -6.21 -0.37 -53.88
C GLU A 770 -6.59 -0.15 -52.42
N LEU A 771 -7.06 -1.19 -51.74
CA LEU A 771 -7.41 -1.10 -50.33
C LEU A 771 -6.19 -0.75 -49.45
N ALA A 772 -5.03 -1.35 -49.74
CA ALA A 772 -3.79 -1.03 -49.03
C ALA A 772 -3.46 0.46 -49.09
N ASN A 773 -3.60 1.09 -50.26
CA ASN A 773 -3.38 2.53 -50.42
C ASN A 773 -4.39 3.36 -49.63
N VAL A 774 -5.66 2.93 -49.57
CA VAL A 774 -6.70 3.62 -48.77
C VAL A 774 -6.35 3.57 -47.29
N PHE A 775 -6.02 2.40 -46.75
CA PHE A 775 -5.63 2.26 -45.34
C PHE A 775 -4.37 3.08 -45.05
N ASN A 776 -3.35 3.01 -45.92
CA ASN A 776 -2.09 3.73 -45.76
C ASN A 776 -2.25 5.25 -45.79
N TYR A 777 -3.16 5.80 -46.59
CA TYR A 777 -3.49 7.23 -46.58
C TYR A 777 -3.99 7.68 -45.20
N TRP A 778 -4.89 6.90 -44.57
CA TRP A 778 -5.42 7.24 -43.26
C TRP A 778 -4.40 7.01 -42.13
N ILE A 779 -3.53 6.02 -42.31
CA ILE A 779 -2.35 5.81 -41.44
C ILE A 779 -1.44 7.04 -41.50
N ASP A 780 -1.18 7.63 -42.67
CA ASP A 780 -0.42 8.88 -42.79
C ASP A 780 -1.07 10.03 -41.99
N GLN A 781 -2.39 10.18 -42.09
CA GLN A 781 -3.12 11.22 -41.34
C GLN A 781 -3.03 11.01 -39.82
N TRP A 782 -3.14 9.76 -39.38
CA TRP A 782 -3.03 9.40 -37.97
C TRP A 782 -1.63 9.64 -37.43
N ASN A 783 -0.61 9.09 -38.11
CA ASN A 783 0.79 9.16 -37.72
C ASN A 783 1.33 10.59 -37.67
N ALA A 784 0.78 11.49 -38.51
CA ALA A 784 1.11 12.91 -38.51
C ALA A 784 0.64 13.66 -37.25
N THR A 785 -0.33 13.13 -36.50
CA THR A 785 -1.01 13.86 -35.41
C THR A 785 -1.01 13.15 -34.06
N HIS A 786 -0.64 11.86 -34.00
CA HIS A 786 -0.69 11.05 -32.79
C HIS A 786 0.67 10.48 -32.37
N ALA A 787 0.90 10.33 -31.07
CA ALA A 787 2.12 9.72 -30.54
C ALA A 787 2.17 8.19 -30.76
N LEU A 788 1.01 7.53 -30.75
CA LEU A 788 0.88 6.12 -31.08
C LEU A 788 0.94 5.96 -32.60
N GLN A 789 2.01 5.35 -33.09
CA GLN A 789 2.25 5.17 -34.53
C GLN A 789 1.63 3.87 -35.02
N LEU A 790 1.03 3.93 -36.21
CA LEU A 790 0.45 2.81 -36.94
C LEU A 790 1.37 2.35 -38.07
N ASP A 791 1.48 1.05 -38.25
CA ASP A 791 2.25 0.40 -39.30
C ASP A 791 1.45 0.29 -40.59
N TYR A 792 2.16 0.43 -41.71
CA TYR A 792 1.58 0.43 -43.05
C TYR A 792 1.24 -0.98 -43.54
N TYR A 793 0.14 -1.07 -44.28
CA TYR A 793 -0.31 -2.27 -44.95
C TYR A 793 0.43 -2.49 -46.28
N ASN A 794 0.72 -3.75 -46.54
CA ASN A 794 1.26 -4.26 -47.79
C ASN A 794 0.29 -5.22 -48.45
N CYS A 795 0.36 -5.26 -49.78
CA CYS A 795 -0.44 -6.15 -50.61
C CYS A 795 0.45 -7.30 -51.09
N HIS A 796 0.05 -8.53 -50.76
CA HIS A 796 0.64 -9.75 -51.31
C HIS A 796 -0.40 -10.51 -52.12
N GLU A 797 -0.02 -10.99 -53.30
CA GLU A 797 -0.94 -11.68 -54.19
C GLU A 797 -1.59 -12.89 -53.50
N GLY A 798 -2.92 -12.93 -53.49
CA GLY A 798 -3.71 -14.00 -52.88
C GLY A 798 -3.78 -14.01 -51.35
N LYS A 799 -3.33 -12.94 -50.68
CA LYS A 799 -3.38 -12.80 -49.21
C LYS A 799 -4.10 -11.53 -48.79
N TYR A 800 -4.76 -11.56 -47.63
CA TYR A 800 -5.30 -10.34 -47.01
C TYR A 800 -4.17 -9.36 -46.66
N LEU A 801 -4.53 -8.09 -46.51
CA LEU A 801 -3.56 -7.02 -46.25
C LEU A 801 -2.83 -7.20 -44.92
N ALA A 802 -1.53 -7.47 -44.99
CA ALA A 802 -0.65 -7.64 -43.84
C ALA A 802 0.25 -6.41 -43.65
N THR A 803 0.79 -6.16 -42.46
CA THR A 803 1.90 -5.21 -42.30
C THR A 803 3.23 -5.92 -42.54
N GLU A 804 4.23 -5.21 -43.09
CA GLU A 804 5.59 -5.77 -43.26
C GLU A 804 6.26 -6.13 -41.93
N ALA A 805 5.78 -5.53 -40.83
CA ALA A 805 6.30 -5.73 -39.49
C ALA A 805 5.81 -7.05 -38.83
N GLY A 806 4.81 -7.71 -39.39
CA GLY A 806 4.38 -9.05 -38.94
C GLY A 806 2.90 -9.19 -38.60
N PHE A 807 2.07 -8.15 -38.77
CA PHE A 807 0.61 -8.30 -38.70
C PHE A 807 0.16 -9.11 -39.91
N THR A 808 -0.18 -10.38 -39.73
CA THR A 808 -0.73 -11.21 -40.80
C THR A 808 -2.19 -11.53 -40.54
N PRO A 809 -3.10 -10.91 -41.29
CA PRO A 809 -4.46 -11.41 -41.37
C PRO A 809 -4.58 -12.73 -42.14
#